data_AF-A0A7K6W4R2-F1
#
_entry.id   AF-A0A7K6W4R2-F1
#
_cell.length_a   1.000
_cell.length_b   1.000
_cell.length_c   1.000
_cell.angle_alpha   90.00
_cell.angle_beta   90.00
_cell.angle_gamma   90.00
#
_symmetry.space_group_name_H-M   'P 1'
#
loop_
_entity.id
_entity.type
_entity.pdbx_description
1 polymer ?
#
loop_
_entity_poly.entity_id
_entity_poly.type
_entity_poly.pdbx_seq_one_letter_code
_entity_poly.pdbx_strand_id
1 'polypeptide(L)'
;NGALMEMAVHTAAVLLCGQNPVLQPLRNLAFYPHTMEMMVSLKGNNRGFINVCLIILAVCLSFLIECQNGHPCTVGECGRPMETSRCLDCGAQVGGEQHKPLPGFQEFLSNEDRTQTGHVLGDAQHRKTSGVSDRSMSPVVFVLIRLLTHLSMLLGATNNPQSLQKIIKPPVHNSVSFLQQHIQEDLAQLTKILGKSVDETVNILHLVLGSLLKDPHQHSGQWPVRFDSVLSTKEKRNKWENIVAGTIIVPELEDLDKKLLKLNRQIQEDERISSNPIVKIVYGDPATFLSQLPKDSHIHHSKMWSCRKRVSVENLGHVVQQKNAKDAVPLLWKFLQKEAELRLVKFLPDILALQRDLVRRFQNTADVKHCSIRDFLNEPLSDVMRDLLQRRVNVFLSVWNKLRNSLDTSGEIKLPKGYCDADLTLDSKLEVLLPRRRGLGLCSTALSSYLISLHNDFIHSVNKHIKEDDRYLVSPSEVADLHLISYEVERDLIPLILSNCQYSMEKGGETLQDFDLQRIQQQVISKFLQGKPLITLTGIPTLVYRHDRNYEQLFNDVRNKLDQSALPSSVMNMISGELQSYSDVCDALSVTEVALGFLAMAGENAEMLLTDYIEKVLQMGDQTNPHVLQALRRCHLKHGIALWQLLSTRKSEQLLRLRRDPFVEVSTVYKAELSPEMAKLLNAFLVHSRLETFLQELHEMIVFKLRRVQAVDEFRPTWSLKESFVPYLDAKEIELATELEEMFPDEILLSHATATWKAAARFKRERRE
;
A
#
# COMPACT_ATOMS: atom_id res chain seq x y z
N ASN A 1 -13.24 -34.40 -10.17
CA ASN A 1 -13.81 -34.82 -8.87
C ASN A 1 -13.19 -36.10 -8.32
N GLY A 2 -12.95 -37.15 -9.12
CA GLY A 2 -12.31 -38.40 -8.66
C GLY A 2 -10.98 -38.20 -7.92
N ALA A 3 -10.00 -37.55 -8.55
CA ALA A 3 -8.71 -37.26 -7.91
C ALA A 3 -8.84 -36.48 -6.59
N LEU A 4 -9.77 -35.51 -6.51
CA LEU A 4 -10.02 -34.76 -5.28
C LEU A 4 -10.49 -35.67 -4.14
N MET A 5 -11.38 -36.62 -4.44
CA MET A 5 -11.85 -37.60 -3.47
C MET A 5 -10.70 -38.53 -3.03
N GLU A 6 -9.86 -39.00 -3.94
CA GLU A 6 -8.69 -39.82 -3.61
C GLU A 6 -7.72 -39.08 -2.69
N MET A 7 -7.41 -37.81 -2.99
CA MET A 7 -6.59 -36.96 -2.14
C MET A 7 -7.22 -36.72 -0.77
N ALA A 8 -8.53 -36.47 -0.69
CA ALA A 8 -9.24 -36.28 0.57
C ALA A 8 -9.28 -37.57 1.41
N VAL A 9 -9.53 -38.72 0.79
CA VAL A 9 -9.54 -40.04 1.44
C VAL A 9 -8.15 -40.39 1.96
N HIS A 10 -7.09 -40.21 1.16
CA HIS A 10 -5.72 -40.44 1.61
C HIS A 10 -5.35 -39.48 2.74
N THR A 11 -5.74 -38.20 2.66
CA THR A 11 -5.54 -37.23 3.75
C THR A 11 -6.24 -37.69 5.03
N ALA A 12 -7.51 -38.11 4.95
CA ALA A 12 -8.25 -38.63 6.10
C ALA A 12 -7.57 -39.86 6.71
N ALA A 13 -7.11 -40.81 5.89
CA ALA A 13 -6.40 -42.00 6.34
C ALA A 13 -5.08 -41.64 7.06
N VAL A 14 -4.29 -40.73 6.52
CA VAL A 14 -3.05 -40.22 7.16
C VAL A 14 -3.36 -39.57 8.51
N LEU A 15 -4.37 -38.71 8.55
CA LEU A 15 -4.75 -38.00 9.77
C LEU A 15 -5.29 -38.95 10.84
N LEU A 16 -6.03 -39.99 10.48
CA LEU A 16 -6.54 -40.99 11.45
C LEU A 16 -5.45 -41.96 11.92
N CYS A 17 -4.62 -42.46 11.00
CA CYS A 17 -3.68 -43.55 11.29
C CYS A 17 -2.30 -43.08 11.78
N GLY A 18 -1.87 -41.84 11.46
CA GLY A 18 -0.59 -41.33 11.92
C GLY A 18 -0.52 -41.26 13.45
N GLN A 19 0.66 -41.17 14.04
CA GLN A 19 0.81 -40.84 15.47
C GLN A 19 1.67 -39.60 15.70
N ASN A 20 2.10 -38.96 14.60
CA ASN A 20 2.99 -37.81 14.63
C ASN A 20 2.29 -36.55 15.18
N PRO A 21 2.83 -35.88 16.22
CA PRO A 21 2.29 -34.63 16.75
C PRO A 21 2.17 -33.49 15.72
N VAL A 22 2.98 -33.51 14.66
CA VAL A 22 2.93 -32.54 13.55
C VAL A 22 1.59 -32.54 12.82
N LEU A 23 0.86 -33.66 12.86
CA LEU A 23 -0.47 -33.81 12.26
C LEU A 23 -1.59 -33.19 13.12
N GLN A 24 -1.33 -32.88 14.40
CA GLN A 24 -2.38 -32.48 15.32
C GLN A 24 -3.16 -31.22 14.89
N PRO A 25 -2.54 -30.15 14.36
CA PRO A 25 -3.29 -29.02 13.82
C PRO A 25 -4.17 -29.39 12.63
N LEU A 26 -3.69 -30.23 11.72
CA LEU A 26 -4.46 -30.68 10.55
C LEU A 26 -5.63 -31.60 10.96
N ARG A 27 -5.43 -32.45 11.97
CA ARG A 27 -6.51 -33.27 12.57
C ARG A 27 -7.61 -32.41 13.16
N ASN A 28 -7.22 -31.36 13.89
CA ASN A 28 -8.20 -30.46 14.48
C ASN A 28 -9.00 -29.75 13.38
N LEU A 29 -8.39 -29.32 12.28
CA LEU A 29 -9.11 -28.77 11.14
C LEU A 29 -10.07 -29.77 10.48
N ALA A 30 -9.70 -31.05 10.39
CA ALA A 30 -10.48 -32.09 9.72
C ALA A 30 -11.62 -32.68 10.57
N PHE A 31 -11.39 -32.88 11.87
CA PHE A 31 -12.30 -33.64 12.75
C PHE A 31 -12.86 -32.81 13.91
N TYR A 32 -12.16 -31.75 14.35
CA TYR A 32 -12.58 -30.90 15.48
C TYR A 32 -12.52 -29.40 15.14
N PRO A 33 -13.15 -28.95 14.04
CA PRO A 33 -12.92 -27.59 13.54
C PRO A 33 -13.31 -26.46 14.50
N HIS A 34 -14.22 -26.73 15.45
CA HIS A 34 -14.59 -25.78 16.49
C HIS A 34 -13.41 -25.34 17.39
N THR A 35 -12.36 -26.16 17.52
CA THR A 35 -11.17 -25.79 18.30
C THR A 35 -10.22 -24.87 17.54
N MET A 36 -10.42 -24.68 16.23
CA MET A 36 -9.51 -23.96 15.32
C MET A 36 -10.02 -22.56 14.93
N GLU A 37 -11.08 -22.04 15.58
CA GLU A 37 -11.66 -20.72 15.27
C GLU A 37 -10.65 -19.55 15.44
N MET A 38 -9.71 -19.69 16.37
CA MET A 38 -8.66 -18.70 16.65
C MET A 38 -7.33 -19.00 15.94
N MET A 39 -7.29 -19.95 15.02
CA MET A 39 -6.08 -20.29 14.26
C MET A 39 -5.58 -19.04 13.52
N VAL A 40 -4.30 -18.71 13.68
CA VAL A 40 -3.68 -17.60 12.95
C VAL A 40 -3.63 -17.97 11.47
N SER A 41 -4.09 -17.06 10.60
CA SER A 41 -4.29 -17.38 9.18
C SER A 41 -3.01 -17.87 8.50
N LEU A 42 -3.15 -18.79 7.56
CA LEU A 42 -2.09 -19.09 6.59
C LEU A 42 -1.71 -17.87 5.74
N LYS A 43 -2.61 -16.88 5.62
CA LYS A 43 -2.26 -15.54 5.14
C LYS A 43 -1.70 -14.74 6.32
N GLY A 44 -0.38 -14.84 6.55
CA GLY A 44 0.26 -14.01 7.55
C GLY A 44 1.77 -14.00 7.41
N ASN A 45 2.26 -12.92 6.81
CA ASN A 45 3.61 -12.37 6.90
C ASN A 45 4.62 -13.12 7.80
N ASN A 46 5.72 -13.64 7.24
CA ASN A 46 6.87 -14.02 8.06
C ASN A 46 7.86 -12.85 8.11
N ARG A 47 7.77 -11.98 9.13
CA ARG A 47 8.87 -11.06 9.49
C ARG A 47 10.09 -11.80 10.10
N GLY A 48 10.03 -13.12 10.27
CA GLY A 48 11.05 -13.91 11.00
C GLY A 48 12.42 -14.05 10.30
N PHE A 49 12.56 -13.64 9.04
CA PHE A 49 13.86 -13.60 8.35
C PHE A 49 14.37 -12.19 8.06
N ILE A 50 13.78 -11.18 8.70
CA ILE A 50 14.32 -9.83 8.64
C ILE A 50 15.62 -9.74 9.44
N ASN A 51 15.99 -10.67 10.34
CA ASN A 51 17.28 -10.58 11.06
C ASN A 51 18.53 -11.05 10.29
N VAL A 52 18.44 -12.03 9.39
CA VAL A 52 19.60 -12.42 8.54
C VAL A 52 19.68 -11.51 7.32
N CYS A 53 18.53 -11.09 6.81
CA CYS A 53 18.49 -10.00 5.85
C CYS A 53 18.91 -8.68 6.49
N LEU A 54 18.62 -8.33 7.75
CA LEU A 54 19.09 -7.09 8.41
C LEU A 54 20.61 -7.01 8.49
N ILE A 55 21.34 -8.12 8.53
CA ILE A 55 22.81 -8.06 8.55
C ILE A 55 23.38 -7.80 7.14
N ILE A 56 22.61 -8.03 6.06
CA ILE A 56 23.02 -7.75 4.65
C ILE A 56 22.23 -6.56 4.03
N LEU A 57 21.04 -6.24 4.55
CA LEU A 57 20.17 -5.08 4.30
C LEU A 57 20.51 -3.90 5.22
N ALA A 58 21.38 -4.08 6.22
CA ALA A 58 22.04 -2.96 6.91
C ALA A 58 22.95 -2.12 5.98
N VAL A 59 23.00 -2.44 4.68
CA VAL A 59 23.78 -1.70 3.68
C VAL A 59 22.90 -0.95 2.69
N CYS A 60 21.62 -1.28 2.53
CA CYS A 60 20.75 -0.60 1.55
C CYS A 60 19.30 -0.69 2.00
N LEU A 61 18.75 0.36 2.61
CA LEU A 61 17.36 0.80 2.50
C LEU A 61 17.14 2.00 3.43
N SER A 62 16.36 2.97 2.96
CA SER A 62 16.00 4.15 3.74
C SER A 62 15.08 3.78 4.89
N PHE A 63 15.41 4.22 6.11
CA PHE A 63 14.57 4.06 7.29
C PHE A 63 13.52 5.18 7.35
N LEU A 64 12.27 4.82 7.62
CA LEU A 64 11.17 5.77 7.74
C LEU A 64 11.17 6.37 9.15
N ILE A 65 11.34 7.67 9.24
CA ILE A 65 11.31 8.44 10.49
C ILE A 65 10.26 9.54 10.33
N GLU A 66 9.49 9.82 11.37
CA GLU A 66 8.55 10.93 11.32
C GLU A 66 9.28 12.24 11.63
N CYS A 67 9.03 13.25 10.80
CA CYS A 67 9.32 14.64 11.15
C CYS A 67 8.53 15.02 12.42
N GLN A 68 8.95 16.05 13.14
CA GLN A 68 8.20 16.63 14.27
C GLN A 68 6.71 16.94 13.98
N ASN A 69 6.31 17.02 12.71
CA ASN A 69 4.94 17.24 12.26
C ASN A 69 4.25 15.95 11.73
N GLY A 70 4.76 14.76 12.06
CA GLY A 70 4.16 13.47 11.69
C GLY A 70 4.33 13.05 10.22
N HIS A 71 5.19 13.73 9.46
CA HIS A 71 5.42 13.42 8.04
C HIS A 71 6.51 12.35 7.88
N PRO A 72 6.25 11.29 7.08
CA PRO A 72 7.24 10.23 6.86
C PRO A 72 8.43 10.77 6.06
N CYS A 73 9.61 10.74 6.68
CA CYS A 73 10.88 11.15 6.13
C CYS A 73 11.81 9.94 6.01
N THR A 74 12.65 9.92 4.98
CA THR A 74 13.59 8.83 4.74
C THR A 74 14.97 9.20 5.27
N VAL A 75 15.58 8.31 6.06
CA VAL A 75 16.97 8.40 6.52
C VAL A 75 17.80 7.31 5.86
N GLY A 76 19.03 7.63 5.45
CA GLY A 76 19.89 6.76 4.64
C GLY A 76 20.39 5.47 5.32
N GLU A 77 21.44 4.88 4.74
CA GLU A 77 21.85 3.47 4.83
C GLU A 77 21.98 2.86 6.23
N CYS A 78 22.28 3.65 7.26
CA CYS A 78 22.50 3.17 8.64
C CYS A 78 21.30 3.37 9.59
N GLY A 79 20.19 3.94 9.11
CA GLY A 79 18.99 4.23 9.91
C GLY A 79 19.13 5.37 10.91
N ARG A 80 20.27 6.06 10.91
CA ARG A 80 20.53 7.23 11.72
C ARG A 80 20.94 8.41 10.85
N PRO A 81 20.49 9.62 11.15
CA PRO A 81 20.77 10.76 10.29
C PRO A 81 22.21 11.24 10.44
N MET A 82 22.88 11.44 9.30
CA MET A 82 24.26 11.96 9.19
C MET A 82 24.33 13.39 8.68
N GLU A 83 23.27 13.86 8.02
CA GLU A 83 23.14 15.22 7.51
C GLU A 83 21.75 15.77 7.88
N THR A 84 21.68 17.09 8.04
CA THR A 84 20.42 17.81 8.23
C THR A 84 19.81 18.20 6.87
N SER A 85 18.52 17.96 6.70
CA SER A 85 17.73 18.33 5.52
C SER A 85 16.41 18.97 5.95
N ARG A 86 15.51 19.27 5.00
CA ARG A 86 14.17 19.79 5.27
C ARG A 86 13.12 18.78 4.85
N CYS A 87 12.10 18.59 5.69
CA CYS A 87 10.97 17.73 5.38
C CYS A 87 10.31 18.22 4.08
N LEU A 88 10.12 17.34 3.12
CA LEU A 88 9.48 17.67 1.85
C LEU A 88 8.00 18.10 2.01
N ASP A 89 7.37 17.74 3.12
CA ASP A 89 5.93 17.96 3.38
C ASP A 89 5.64 19.16 4.31
N CYS A 90 6.53 19.53 5.22
CA CYS A 90 6.34 20.69 6.13
C CYS A 90 7.51 21.67 6.21
N GLY A 91 8.62 21.40 5.54
CA GLY A 91 9.82 22.25 5.59
C GLY A 91 10.58 22.25 6.91
N ALA A 92 10.09 21.57 7.95
CA ALA A 92 10.76 21.46 9.24
C ALA A 92 12.11 20.73 9.08
N GLN A 93 13.08 21.07 9.93
CA GLN A 93 14.38 20.44 9.89
C GLN A 93 14.26 18.95 10.23
N VAL A 94 14.82 18.14 9.35
CA VAL A 94 14.83 16.68 9.45
C VAL A 94 16.26 16.18 9.41
N GLY A 95 16.52 15.05 10.06
CA GLY A 95 17.86 14.47 10.11
C GLY A 95 18.61 14.83 11.38
N GLY A 96 19.90 15.12 11.25
CA GLY A 96 20.83 15.20 12.38
C GLY A 96 22.28 14.98 11.96
N GLU A 97 23.21 15.22 12.87
CA GLU A 97 24.65 15.13 12.61
C GLU A 97 25.27 13.99 13.43
N GLN A 98 26.29 13.32 12.88
CA GLN A 98 27.04 12.26 13.57
C GLN A 98 26.15 11.13 14.14
N HIS A 99 25.13 10.70 13.40
CA HIS A 99 24.15 9.71 13.82
C HIS A 99 23.29 10.10 15.04
N LYS A 100 23.24 11.40 15.38
CA LYS A 100 22.36 11.93 16.43
C LYS A 100 21.20 12.69 15.78
N PRO A 101 19.94 12.23 15.97
CA PRO A 101 18.79 12.94 15.45
C PRO A 101 18.58 14.27 16.18
N LEU A 102 17.99 15.24 15.48
CA LEU A 102 17.51 16.49 16.07
C LEU A 102 16.41 16.22 17.14
N PRO A 103 16.20 17.10 18.13
CA PRO A 103 15.15 16.90 19.14
C PRO A 103 13.77 16.71 18.49
N GLY A 104 12.93 15.78 18.98
CA GLY A 104 11.59 15.52 18.43
C GLY A 104 11.53 14.59 17.21
N PHE A 105 12.67 14.03 16.78
CA PHE A 105 12.73 12.91 15.82
C PHE A 105 12.46 11.58 16.54
N GLN A 106 11.43 10.83 16.12
CA GLN A 106 11.12 9.51 16.67
C GLN A 106 11.21 8.42 15.59
N GLU A 107 11.92 7.33 15.91
CA GLU A 107 11.90 6.11 15.09
C GLU A 107 10.47 5.54 15.04
N PHE A 108 9.96 5.32 13.83
CA PHE A 108 8.63 4.76 13.65
C PHE A 108 8.63 3.25 13.98
N LEU A 109 8.45 2.91 15.25
CA LEU A 109 8.26 1.53 15.72
C LEU A 109 6.77 1.18 15.79
N SER A 110 6.06 1.16 14.65
CA SER A 110 4.74 0.53 14.59
C SER A 110 4.90 -0.99 14.56
N ASN A 111 4.83 -1.59 15.76
CA ASN A 111 4.86 -3.03 16.01
C ASN A 111 3.45 -3.65 16.07
N GLU A 112 2.42 -3.01 15.51
CA GLU A 112 1.08 -3.61 15.49
C GLU A 112 1.02 -4.78 14.51
N ASP A 113 0.97 -6.01 15.05
CA ASP A 113 0.80 -7.23 14.28
C ASP A 113 -0.59 -7.26 13.62
N ARG A 114 -0.67 -6.83 12.36
CA ARG A 114 -1.91 -6.83 11.54
C ARG A 114 -2.36 -8.24 11.12
N THR A 115 -1.82 -9.30 11.72
CA THR A 115 -2.12 -10.68 11.32
C THR A 115 -3.56 -11.04 11.67
N GLN A 116 -4.37 -11.38 10.67
CA GLN A 116 -5.76 -11.83 10.87
C GLN A 116 -5.82 -13.33 11.21
N THR A 117 -6.79 -13.72 12.05
CA THR A 117 -7.12 -15.12 12.37
C THR A 117 -8.16 -15.68 11.40
N GLY A 118 -8.10 -16.99 11.15
CA GLY A 118 -8.98 -17.73 10.24
C GLY A 118 -8.42 -17.90 8.83
N HIS A 119 -9.24 -18.28 7.87
CA HIS A 119 -8.86 -18.38 6.45
C HIS A 119 -9.29 -17.10 5.72
N VAL A 120 -8.34 -16.28 5.27
CA VAL A 120 -8.60 -14.93 4.71
C VAL A 120 -8.21 -14.77 3.23
N LEU A 121 -8.28 -15.86 2.45
CA LEU A 121 -7.81 -15.85 1.06
C LEU A 121 -8.83 -15.26 0.05
N GLY A 122 -10.08 -14.98 0.46
CA GLY A 122 -11.12 -14.52 -0.47
C GLY A 122 -11.41 -15.53 -1.58
N ASP A 123 -12.00 -15.07 -2.69
CA ASP A 123 -12.33 -15.92 -3.85
C ASP A 123 -11.06 -16.43 -4.57
N ALA A 124 -11.04 -17.72 -4.89
CA ALA A 124 -9.95 -18.43 -5.55
C ALA A 124 -9.57 -17.81 -6.92
N GLN A 125 -10.49 -17.19 -7.64
CA GLN A 125 -10.24 -16.61 -8.96
C GLN A 125 -9.18 -15.50 -8.94
N HIS A 126 -9.12 -14.71 -7.85
CA HIS A 126 -8.13 -13.64 -7.70
C HIS A 126 -6.69 -14.18 -7.57
N ARG A 127 -6.54 -15.47 -7.23
CA ARG A 127 -5.20 -16.09 -7.06
C ARG A 127 -4.54 -16.47 -8.38
N LYS A 128 -5.27 -16.48 -9.50
CA LYS A 128 -4.72 -16.78 -10.84
C LYS A 128 -3.65 -15.77 -11.28
N THR A 129 -3.68 -14.56 -10.72
CA THR A 129 -2.79 -13.45 -11.07
C THR A 129 -1.77 -13.09 -9.98
N SER A 130 -1.90 -13.64 -8.77
CA SER A 130 -0.97 -13.39 -7.67
C SER A 130 0.24 -14.33 -7.74
N GLY A 131 1.42 -13.75 -7.98
CA GLY A 131 2.71 -14.44 -7.84
C GLY A 131 2.99 -14.86 -6.39
N VAL A 132 4.01 -15.70 -6.22
CA VAL A 132 4.15 -16.57 -5.04
C VAL A 132 4.70 -15.86 -3.80
N SER A 133 3.90 -15.90 -2.73
CA SER A 133 4.23 -15.94 -1.29
C SER A 133 5.42 -15.11 -0.77
N ASP A 134 5.13 -14.07 0.03
CA ASP A 134 6.10 -13.38 0.92
C ASP A 134 6.53 -14.24 2.14
N ARG A 135 6.62 -15.56 2.00
CA ARG A 135 7.06 -16.48 3.06
C ARG A 135 8.50 -16.91 2.82
N SER A 136 9.23 -17.17 3.91
CA SER A 136 10.64 -17.60 3.91
C SER A 136 10.83 -19.06 3.45
N MET A 137 10.05 -19.54 2.48
CA MET A 137 10.07 -20.92 1.98
C MET A 137 9.83 -20.95 0.47
N SER A 138 10.15 -22.07 -0.18
CA SER A 138 9.91 -22.23 -1.61
C SER A 138 8.41 -22.15 -1.95
N PRO A 139 8.05 -21.59 -3.12
CA PRO A 139 6.73 -21.67 -3.71
C PRO A 139 6.09 -23.06 -3.64
N VAL A 140 6.85 -24.10 -3.98
CA VAL A 140 6.37 -25.49 -3.98
C VAL A 140 6.00 -25.94 -2.57
N VAL A 141 6.88 -25.71 -1.60
CA VAL A 141 6.63 -26.09 -0.20
C VAL A 141 5.42 -25.33 0.34
N PHE A 142 5.34 -24.03 0.08
CA PHE A 142 4.21 -23.20 0.52
C PHE A 142 2.87 -23.70 -0.06
N VAL A 143 2.82 -23.97 -1.37
CA VAL A 143 1.60 -24.48 -2.02
C VAL A 143 1.22 -25.86 -1.49
N LEU A 144 2.19 -26.74 -1.23
CA LEU A 144 1.94 -28.06 -0.63
C LEU A 144 1.37 -27.96 0.79
N ILE A 145 1.92 -27.09 1.65
CA ILE A 145 1.37 -26.85 3.00
C ILE A 145 -0.06 -26.29 2.92
N ARG A 146 -0.28 -25.33 2.02
CA ARG A 146 -1.61 -24.74 1.80
C ARG A 146 -2.61 -25.79 1.30
N LEU A 147 -2.19 -26.66 0.38
CA LEU A 147 -2.99 -27.75 -0.16
C LEU A 147 -3.36 -28.77 0.93
N LEU A 148 -2.41 -29.20 1.77
CA LEU A 148 -2.68 -30.07 2.93
C LEU A 148 -3.68 -29.43 3.90
N THR A 149 -3.56 -28.12 4.10
CA THR A 149 -4.49 -27.39 4.98
C THR A 149 -5.88 -27.31 4.35
N HIS A 150 -6.00 -26.98 3.06
CA HIS A 150 -7.30 -26.93 2.38
C HIS A 150 -7.96 -28.31 2.30
N LEU A 151 -7.20 -29.39 2.11
CA LEU A 151 -7.73 -30.76 2.16
C LEU A 151 -8.25 -31.10 3.56
N SER A 152 -7.53 -30.71 4.61
CA SER A 152 -7.98 -30.89 6.00
C SER A 152 -9.24 -30.07 6.30
N MET A 153 -9.28 -28.80 5.86
CA MET A 153 -10.47 -27.95 5.97
C MET A 153 -11.66 -28.50 5.18
N LEU A 154 -11.42 -29.13 4.02
CA LEU A 154 -12.47 -29.75 3.20
C LEU A 154 -13.12 -30.90 3.96
N LEU A 155 -12.33 -31.76 4.61
CA LEU A 155 -12.82 -32.83 5.48
C LEU A 155 -13.62 -32.27 6.67
N GLY A 156 -13.13 -31.17 7.26
CA GLY A 156 -13.85 -30.46 8.31
C GLY A 156 -15.18 -29.87 7.85
N ALA A 157 -15.23 -29.30 6.64
CA ALA A 157 -16.42 -28.70 6.05
C ALA A 157 -17.49 -29.74 5.72
N THR A 158 -17.09 -30.96 5.35
CA THR A 158 -18.03 -32.08 5.13
C THR A 158 -18.63 -32.61 6.42
N ASN A 159 -17.93 -32.53 7.55
CA ASN A 159 -18.40 -33.03 8.84
C ASN A 159 -19.16 -31.97 9.67
N ASN A 160 -18.61 -30.76 9.77
CA ASN A 160 -19.19 -29.65 10.53
C ASN A 160 -19.02 -28.32 9.76
N PRO A 161 -19.93 -28.02 8.82
CA PRO A 161 -19.84 -26.82 7.97
C PRO A 161 -19.97 -25.52 8.76
N GLN A 162 -20.72 -25.52 9.87
CA GLN A 162 -20.98 -24.33 10.70
C GLN A 162 -19.71 -23.81 11.37
N SER A 163 -18.89 -24.70 11.94
CA SER A 163 -17.60 -24.32 12.53
C SER A 163 -16.62 -23.79 11.46
N LEU A 164 -16.60 -24.40 10.27
CA LEU A 164 -15.73 -23.94 9.16
C LEU A 164 -16.16 -22.57 8.61
N GLN A 165 -17.47 -22.28 8.55
CA GLN A 165 -17.95 -20.97 8.12
C GLN A 165 -17.47 -19.83 9.04
N LYS A 166 -17.24 -20.10 10.33
CA LYS A 166 -16.66 -19.11 11.25
C LYS A 166 -15.16 -18.90 11.05
N ILE A 167 -14.46 -19.94 10.56
CA ILE A 167 -13.03 -19.87 10.24
C ILE A 167 -12.81 -19.08 8.93
N ILE A 168 -13.66 -19.27 7.92
CA ILE A 168 -13.51 -18.65 6.60
C ILE A 168 -13.99 -17.19 6.61
N LYS A 169 -13.14 -16.29 6.14
CA LYS A 169 -13.39 -14.85 6.01
C LYS A 169 -12.99 -14.38 4.61
N PRO A 170 -13.83 -13.64 3.87
CA PRO A 170 -15.21 -13.28 4.18
C PRO A 170 -16.15 -14.51 4.24
N PRO A 171 -17.31 -14.40 4.89
CA PRO A 171 -18.26 -15.51 5.01
C PRO A 171 -18.73 -15.97 3.62
N VAL A 172 -18.78 -17.29 3.43
CA VAL A 172 -19.16 -17.93 2.17
C VAL A 172 -20.41 -18.78 2.31
N HIS A 173 -21.27 -18.79 1.29
CA HIS A 173 -22.50 -19.58 1.30
C HIS A 173 -22.23 -21.09 1.37
N ASN A 174 -21.24 -21.59 0.62
CA ASN A 174 -20.88 -23.00 0.59
C ASN A 174 -19.37 -23.18 0.77
N SER A 175 -18.96 -23.61 1.96
CA SER A 175 -17.56 -23.83 2.34
C SER A 175 -16.92 -24.99 1.56
N VAL A 176 -17.69 -26.02 1.19
CA VAL A 176 -17.18 -27.18 0.43
C VAL A 176 -16.81 -26.77 -0.99
N SER A 177 -17.71 -26.09 -1.72
CA SER A 177 -17.42 -25.64 -3.09
C SER A 177 -16.30 -24.61 -3.11
N PHE A 178 -16.26 -23.72 -2.12
CA PHE A 178 -15.19 -22.73 -1.96
C PHE A 178 -13.82 -23.41 -1.79
N LEU A 179 -13.70 -24.38 -0.88
CA LEU A 179 -12.44 -25.09 -0.65
C LEU A 179 -12.03 -25.96 -1.85
N GLN A 180 -13.00 -26.57 -2.55
CA GLN A 180 -12.72 -27.31 -3.79
C GLN A 180 -12.09 -26.42 -4.87
N GLN A 181 -12.59 -25.20 -5.05
CA GLN A 181 -12.00 -24.24 -6.00
C GLN A 181 -10.57 -23.84 -5.58
N HIS A 182 -10.33 -23.61 -4.29
CA HIS A 182 -8.97 -23.32 -3.78
C HIS A 182 -8.01 -24.49 -4.00
N ILE A 183 -8.46 -25.73 -3.80
CA ILE A 183 -7.65 -26.95 -4.05
C ILE A 183 -7.32 -27.11 -5.53
N GLN A 184 -8.31 -26.90 -6.42
CA GLN A 184 -8.08 -26.95 -7.87
C GLN A 184 -7.04 -25.91 -8.32
N GLU A 185 -7.15 -24.70 -7.79
CA GLU A 185 -6.19 -23.63 -8.09
C GLU A 185 -4.81 -23.91 -7.46
N ASP A 186 -4.74 -24.54 -6.28
CA ASP A 186 -3.46 -24.99 -5.68
C ASP A 186 -2.77 -26.03 -6.55
N LEU A 187 -3.51 -27.00 -7.08
CA LEU A 187 -2.98 -28.02 -7.99
C LEU A 187 -2.50 -27.39 -9.30
N ALA A 188 -3.29 -26.48 -9.89
CA ALA A 188 -2.90 -25.78 -11.11
C ALA A 188 -1.59 -24.98 -10.91
N GLN A 189 -1.45 -24.28 -9.77
CA GLN A 189 -0.22 -23.58 -9.42
C GLN A 189 0.94 -24.55 -9.22
N LEU A 190 0.73 -25.66 -8.50
CA LEU A 190 1.76 -26.65 -8.24
C LEU A 190 2.26 -27.31 -9.53
N THR A 191 1.36 -27.68 -10.45
CA THR A 191 1.68 -28.20 -11.79
C THR A 191 2.52 -27.20 -12.58
N LYS A 192 2.19 -25.90 -12.53
CA LYS A 192 2.93 -24.84 -13.23
C LYS A 192 4.33 -24.61 -12.66
N ILE A 193 4.46 -24.60 -11.32
CA ILE A 193 5.74 -24.39 -10.63
C ILE A 193 6.67 -25.58 -10.82
N LEU A 194 6.17 -26.81 -10.73
CA LEU A 194 6.99 -28.00 -10.90
C LEU A 194 7.31 -28.30 -12.38
N GLY A 195 6.51 -27.78 -13.31
CA GLY A 195 6.61 -28.11 -14.74
C GLY A 195 6.34 -29.60 -15.01
N LYS A 196 5.43 -30.20 -14.25
CA LYS A 196 5.07 -31.62 -14.26
C LYS A 196 3.67 -31.84 -14.84
N SER A 197 3.33 -33.08 -15.17
CA SER A 197 1.94 -33.39 -15.55
C SER A 197 0.99 -33.28 -14.35
N VAL A 198 -0.31 -33.23 -14.61
CA VAL A 198 -1.33 -33.22 -13.55
C VAL A 198 -1.22 -34.49 -12.69
N ASP A 199 -1.07 -35.65 -13.34
CA ASP A 199 -0.95 -36.94 -12.65
C ASP A 199 0.33 -37.02 -11.81
N GLU A 200 1.45 -36.55 -12.34
CA GLU A 200 2.70 -36.43 -11.57
C GLU A 200 2.53 -35.50 -10.37
N THR A 201 1.81 -34.39 -10.53
CA THR A 201 1.54 -33.43 -9.44
C THR A 201 0.72 -34.08 -8.31
N VAL A 202 -0.31 -34.85 -8.68
CA VAL A 202 -1.13 -35.61 -7.72
C VAL A 202 -0.30 -36.70 -7.05
N ASN A 203 0.55 -37.39 -7.80
CA ASN A 203 1.48 -38.39 -7.27
C ASN A 203 2.46 -37.79 -6.25
N ILE A 204 2.97 -36.58 -6.48
CA ILE A 204 3.84 -35.86 -5.52
C ILE A 204 3.09 -35.58 -4.23
N LEU A 205 1.84 -35.12 -4.30
CA LEU A 205 1.03 -34.94 -3.10
C LEU A 205 0.85 -36.27 -2.35
N HIS A 206 0.57 -37.37 -3.06
CA HIS A 206 0.44 -38.69 -2.43
C HIS A 206 1.75 -39.20 -1.82
N LEU A 207 2.90 -38.88 -2.40
CA LEU A 207 4.21 -39.15 -1.80
C LEU A 207 4.39 -38.37 -0.49
N VAL A 208 4.02 -37.09 -0.46
CA VAL A 208 4.05 -36.26 0.74
C VAL A 208 3.07 -36.76 1.80
N LEU A 209 1.86 -37.17 1.41
CA LEU A 209 0.89 -37.79 2.32
C LEU A 209 1.43 -39.11 2.89
N GLY A 210 2.07 -39.94 2.06
CA GLY A 210 2.71 -41.17 2.50
C GLY A 210 3.90 -40.94 3.43
N SER A 211 4.67 -39.87 3.25
CA SER A 211 5.78 -39.53 4.14
C SER A 211 5.34 -39.02 5.50
N LEU A 212 4.16 -38.39 5.59
CA LEU A 212 3.53 -37.99 6.86
C LEU A 212 3.17 -39.18 7.77
N LEU A 213 3.01 -40.38 7.21
CA LEU A 213 2.78 -41.62 7.97
C LEU A 213 4.09 -42.30 8.44
N LYS A 214 5.22 -42.02 7.78
CA LYS A 214 6.51 -42.61 8.15
C LYS A 214 6.99 -41.98 9.47
N ASP A 215 7.26 -42.83 10.46
CA ASP A 215 7.75 -42.37 11.75
C ASP A 215 9.16 -41.78 11.62
N PRO A 216 9.46 -40.55 12.07
CA PRO A 216 10.81 -39.99 12.08
C PRO A 216 11.70 -40.57 13.20
N HIS A 217 11.52 -41.84 13.57
CA HIS A 217 12.24 -42.54 14.65
C HIS A 217 13.75 -42.79 14.38
N GLN A 218 14.42 -41.99 13.55
CA GLN A 218 15.89 -42.07 13.40
C GLN A 218 16.67 -40.97 14.14
N HIS A 219 16.02 -39.97 14.73
CA HIS A 219 16.70 -38.93 15.52
C HIS A 219 16.11 -38.81 16.93
N SER A 220 16.29 -39.86 17.74
CA SER A 220 16.11 -39.83 19.18
C SER A 220 17.11 -38.83 19.81
N GLY A 221 16.69 -37.59 20.05
CA GLY A 221 17.48 -36.65 20.84
C GLY A 221 17.15 -35.15 20.78
N GLN A 222 16.38 -34.65 19.81
CA GLN A 222 16.12 -33.20 19.68
C GLN A 222 14.65 -32.85 19.38
N TRP A 223 13.72 -33.16 20.28
CA TRP A 223 12.34 -32.72 20.07
C TRP A 223 11.63 -32.20 21.32
N PRO A 224 11.62 -30.87 21.53
CA PRO A 224 10.52 -30.19 22.17
C PRO A 224 9.67 -29.52 21.09
N VAL A 225 8.46 -30.03 20.85
CA VAL A 225 7.45 -29.39 20.00
C VAL A 225 7.10 -28.03 20.63
N ARG A 226 7.64 -26.93 20.09
CA ARG A 226 7.39 -25.56 20.57
C ARG A 226 6.19 -24.89 19.87
N PHE A 227 5.23 -25.67 19.41
CA PHE A 227 3.95 -25.21 18.87
C PHE A 227 2.81 -25.92 19.59
N ASP A 228 1.64 -25.29 19.62
CA ASP A 228 0.42 -25.89 20.18
C ASP A 228 -0.43 -26.54 19.09
N SER A 229 -1.36 -27.41 19.50
CA SER A 229 -2.26 -28.12 18.60
C SER A 229 -3.23 -27.21 17.83
N VAL A 230 -3.35 -25.95 18.22
CA VAL A 230 -4.33 -24.98 17.66
C VAL A 230 -3.67 -23.90 16.79
N LEU A 231 -2.33 -23.78 16.84
CA LEU A 231 -1.57 -22.72 16.17
C LEU A 231 -2.06 -21.32 16.60
N SER A 232 -2.07 -21.09 17.92
CA SER A 232 -2.69 -19.90 18.52
C SER A 232 -1.93 -18.59 18.25
N THR A 233 -0.65 -18.67 17.91
CA THR A 233 0.19 -17.49 17.63
C THR A 233 0.95 -17.65 16.32
N LYS A 234 1.31 -16.52 15.73
CA LYS A 234 2.12 -16.42 14.51
C LYS A 234 3.44 -17.19 14.61
N GLU A 235 4.12 -17.10 15.75
CA GLU A 235 5.36 -17.82 16.00
C GLU A 235 5.17 -19.33 16.02
N LYS A 236 4.11 -19.82 16.67
CA LYS A 236 3.79 -21.26 16.72
C LYS A 236 3.43 -21.78 15.33
N ARG A 237 2.65 -21.03 14.55
CA ARG A 237 2.36 -21.33 13.14
C ARG A 237 3.64 -21.39 12.30
N ASN A 238 4.52 -20.39 12.41
CA ASN A 238 5.79 -20.37 11.66
C ASN A 238 6.69 -21.56 12.02
N LYS A 239 6.74 -21.94 13.31
CA LYS A 239 7.49 -23.14 13.76
C LYS A 239 6.90 -24.41 13.15
N TRP A 240 5.58 -24.56 13.14
CA TRP A 240 4.90 -25.68 12.49
C TRP A 240 5.20 -25.72 10.98
N GLU A 241 5.04 -24.60 10.27
CA GLU A 241 5.34 -24.48 8.84
C GLU A 241 6.80 -24.88 8.53
N ASN A 242 7.77 -24.41 9.34
CA ASN A 242 9.18 -24.73 9.16
C ASN A 242 9.50 -26.22 9.42
N ILE A 243 8.86 -26.83 10.42
CA ILE A 243 9.06 -28.26 10.72
C ILE A 243 8.48 -29.10 9.58
N VAL A 244 7.25 -28.85 9.14
CA VAL A 244 6.62 -29.56 8.02
C VAL A 244 7.44 -29.39 6.74
N ALA A 245 7.92 -28.17 6.46
CA ALA A 245 8.76 -27.88 5.32
C ALA A 245 10.07 -28.68 5.35
N GLY A 246 10.86 -28.55 6.43
CA GLY A 246 12.21 -29.10 6.48
C GLY A 246 12.27 -30.61 6.70
N THR A 247 11.33 -31.19 7.45
CA THR A 247 11.38 -32.61 7.83
C THR A 247 10.60 -33.53 6.91
N ILE A 248 9.57 -33.02 6.23
CA ILE A 248 8.64 -33.84 5.44
C ILE A 248 8.68 -33.47 3.97
N ILE A 249 8.47 -32.18 3.63
CA ILE A 249 8.27 -31.79 2.23
C ILE A 249 9.60 -31.69 1.46
N VAL A 250 10.60 -30.98 2.00
CA VAL A 250 11.90 -30.78 1.32
C VAL A 250 12.58 -32.13 0.99
N PRO A 251 12.67 -33.11 1.91
CA PRO A 251 13.25 -34.41 1.59
C PRO A 251 12.47 -35.18 0.52
N GLU A 252 11.16 -34.96 0.40
CA GLU A 252 10.37 -35.57 -0.67
C GLU A 252 10.59 -34.92 -2.03
N LEU A 253 10.93 -33.62 -2.05
CA LEU A 253 11.29 -32.88 -3.26
C LEU A 253 12.74 -33.13 -3.72
N GLU A 254 13.61 -33.62 -2.85
CA GLU A 254 14.95 -34.10 -3.23
C GLU A 254 14.84 -35.38 -4.08
N ASP A 255 15.60 -35.41 -5.19
CA ASP A 255 15.58 -36.50 -6.18
C ASP A 255 14.17 -36.87 -6.72
N LEU A 256 13.26 -35.88 -6.73
CA LEU A 256 11.86 -36.05 -7.13
C LEU A 256 11.68 -36.78 -8.47
N ASP A 257 12.51 -36.47 -9.47
CA ASP A 257 12.44 -37.09 -10.79
C ASP A 257 12.70 -38.61 -10.73
N LYS A 258 13.66 -39.06 -9.91
CA LYS A 258 13.93 -40.49 -9.72
C LYS A 258 12.80 -41.19 -8.97
N LYS A 259 12.24 -40.54 -7.94
CA LYS A 259 11.11 -41.08 -7.16
C LYS A 259 9.86 -41.23 -8.01
N LEU A 260 9.57 -40.24 -8.86
CA LEU A 260 8.47 -40.28 -9.81
C LEU A 260 8.64 -41.39 -10.85
N LEU A 261 9.84 -41.58 -11.39
CA LEU A 261 10.11 -42.70 -12.30
C LEU A 261 9.84 -44.05 -11.64
N LYS A 262 10.26 -44.24 -10.38
CA LYS A 262 10.00 -45.46 -9.63
C LYS A 262 8.51 -45.68 -9.37
N LEU A 263 7.79 -44.63 -8.97
CA LEU A 263 6.35 -44.69 -8.71
C LEU A 263 5.57 -44.97 -10.00
N ASN A 264 5.89 -44.30 -11.09
CA ASN A 264 5.25 -44.52 -12.39
C ASN A 264 5.48 -45.96 -12.87
N ARG A 265 6.66 -46.55 -12.63
CA ARG A 265 6.91 -47.97 -12.91
C ARG A 265 6.00 -48.89 -12.08
N GLN A 266 5.84 -48.61 -10.78
CA GLN A 266 4.93 -49.39 -9.93
C GLN A 266 3.47 -49.29 -10.38
N ILE A 267 3.02 -48.10 -10.80
CA ILE A 267 1.66 -47.88 -11.32
C ILE A 267 1.49 -48.62 -12.66
N GLN A 268 2.51 -48.64 -13.51
CA GLN A 268 2.51 -49.34 -14.78
C GLN A 268 2.47 -50.87 -14.63
N GLU A 269 3.11 -51.40 -13.58
CA GLU A 269 3.15 -52.83 -13.25
C GLU A 269 1.85 -53.33 -12.58
N ASP A 270 0.93 -52.44 -12.18
CA ASP A 270 -0.36 -52.82 -11.57
C ASP A 270 -1.22 -53.61 -12.58
N GLU A 271 -1.53 -54.87 -12.25
CA GLU A 271 -2.30 -55.79 -13.10
C GLU A 271 -3.66 -55.25 -13.56
N ARG A 272 -4.27 -54.38 -12.74
CA ARG A 272 -5.59 -53.79 -13.04
C ARG A 272 -5.52 -52.74 -14.14
N ILE A 273 -4.37 -52.09 -14.29
CA ILE A 273 -4.17 -50.92 -15.16
C ILE A 273 -3.25 -51.27 -16.34
N SER A 274 -2.32 -52.21 -16.15
CA SER A 274 -1.31 -52.60 -17.14
C SER A 274 -1.91 -53.19 -18.43
N SER A 275 -3.11 -53.77 -18.36
CA SER A 275 -3.84 -54.26 -19.53
C SER A 275 -4.45 -53.15 -20.39
N ASN A 276 -4.59 -51.93 -19.86
CA ASN A 276 -5.19 -50.81 -20.55
C ASN A 276 -4.25 -50.29 -21.67
N PRO A 277 -4.71 -50.23 -22.93
CA PRO A 277 -3.90 -49.77 -24.05
C PRO A 277 -3.43 -48.31 -23.91
N ILE A 278 -4.23 -47.44 -23.26
CA ILE A 278 -3.86 -46.02 -23.06
C ILE A 278 -2.63 -45.91 -22.16
N VAL A 279 -2.59 -46.68 -21.08
CA VAL A 279 -1.48 -46.67 -20.11
C VAL A 279 -0.20 -47.17 -20.76
N LYS A 280 -0.31 -48.21 -21.61
CA LYS A 280 0.82 -48.72 -22.40
C LYS A 280 1.36 -47.72 -23.43
N ILE A 281 0.52 -46.82 -23.95
CA ILE A 281 0.95 -45.74 -24.88
C ILE A 281 1.62 -44.59 -24.11
N VAL A 282 1.04 -44.20 -22.97
CA VAL A 282 1.48 -43.01 -22.22
C VAL A 282 2.76 -43.30 -21.42
N TYR A 283 2.86 -44.46 -20.78
CA TYR A 283 3.98 -44.84 -19.91
C TYR A 283 4.89 -45.93 -20.49
N GLY A 284 4.50 -46.55 -21.60
CA GLY A 284 5.26 -47.63 -22.25
C GLY A 284 5.60 -47.33 -23.70
N ASP A 285 6.11 -48.34 -24.41
CA ASP A 285 6.38 -48.23 -25.84
C ASP A 285 5.19 -48.75 -26.65
N PRO A 286 4.48 -47.89 -27.42
CA PRO A 286 3.35 -48.31 -28.24
C PRO A 286 3.72 -49.35 -29.32
N ALA A 287 4.98 -49.41 -29.74
CA ALA A 287 5.45 -50.39 -30.74
C ALA A 287 5.39 -51.85 -30.24
N THR A 288 5.32 -52.05 -28.92
CA THR A 288 5.24 -53.40 -28.32
C THR A 288 3.92 -54.12 -28.59
N PHE A 289 2.84 -53.39 -28.88
CA PHE A 289 1.51 -53.99 -29.08
C PHE A 289 0.75 -53.47 -30.30
N LEU A 290 1.16 -52.34 -30.90
CA LEU A 290 0.62 -51.84 -32.16
C LEU A 290 1.49 -52.30 -33.33
N SER A 291 1.10 -53.41 -33.96
CA SER A 291 1.85 -54.04 -35.06
C SER A 291 1.92 -53.20 -36.35
N GLN A 292 1.09 -52.16 -36.48
CA GLN A 292 1.03 -51.24 -37.62
C GLN A 292 2.10 -50.14 -37.56
N LEU A 293 2.82 -49.99 -36.45
CA LEU A 293 3.88 -48.98 -36.30
C LEU A 293 5.20 -49.43 -36.95
N PRO A 294 6.00 -48.51 -37.52
CA PRO A 294 7.32 -48.83 -38.05
C PRO A 294 8.26 -49.34 -36.95
N LYS A 295 8.81 -50.56 -37.12
CA LYS A 295 9.60 -51.24 -36.07
C LYS A 295 11.10 -50.87 -36.05
N ASP A 296 11.66 -50.47 -37.20
CA ASP A 296 13.10 -50.23 -37.37
C ASP A 296 13.43 -48.79 -37.80
N SER A 297 12.60 -47.81 -37.43
CA SER A 297 12.86 -46.40 -37.74
C SER A 297 13.49 -45.67 -36.56
N HIS A 298 14.65 -45.04 -36.81
CA HIS A 298 15.30 -44.17 -35.84
C HIS A 298 14.46 -42.92 -35.45
N ILE A 299 13.46 -42.55 -36.26
CA ILE A 299 12.65 -41.33 -36.06
C ILE A 299 11.27 -41.66 -35.46
N HIS A 300 10.72 -42.85 -35.73
CA HIS A 300 9.42 -43.28 -35.21
C HIS A 300 9.50 -44.01 -33.86
N HIS A 301 10.62 -43.89 -33.15
CA HIS A 301 10.79 -44.43 -31.81
C HIS A 301 9.97 -43.65 -30.77
N SER A 302 9.40 -44.35 -29.79
CA SER A 302 8.55 -43.79 -28.72
C SER A 302 9.16 -42.58 -28.01
N LYS A 303 10.48 -42.61 -27.74
CA LYS A 303 11.20 -41.51 -27.11
C LYS A 303 11.15 -40.19 -27.92
N MET A 304 11.07 -40.24 -29.25
CA MET A 304 10.97 -39.04 -30.11
C MET A 304 9.61 -38.36 -30.00
N TRP A 305 8.55 -39.14 -29.78
CA TRP A 305 7.17 -38.66 -29.67
C TRP A 305 6.72 -38.48 -28.22
N SER A 306 7.66 -38.50 -27.28
CA SER A 306 7.39 -38.26 -25.86
C SER A 306 7.07 -36.79 -25.58
N CYS A 307 6.12 -36.55 -24.67
CA CYS A 307 5.77 -35.19 -24.25
C CYS A 307 6.90 -34.59 -23.41
N ARG A 308 7.37 -33.39 -23.77
CA ARG A 308 8.39 -32.65 -23.02
C ARG A 308 7.77 -31.70 -22.00
N LYS A 309 8.51 -31.43 -20.93
CA LYS A 309 8.15 -30.44 -19.91
C LYS A 309 8.07 -29.05 -20.56
N ARG A 310 6.98 -28.31 -20.33
CA ARG A 310 6.87 -26.92 -20.75
C ARG A 310 7.66 -26.04 -19.79
N VAL A 311 8.60 -25.26 -20.31
CA VAL A 311 9.37 -24.30 -19.51
C VAL A 311 8.50 -23.11 -19.13
N SER A 312 8.51 -22.74 -17.86
CA SER A 312 7.79 -21.60 -17.28
C SER A 312 8.73 -20.79 -16.39
N VAL A 313 8.37 -19.53 -16.11
CA VAL A 313 9.12 -18.66 -15.19
C VAL A 313 9.10 -19.23 -13.78
N GLU A 314 7.97 -19.79 -13.37
CA GLU A 314 7.81 -20.43 -12.06
C GLU A 314 8.68 -21.68 -11.93
N ASN A 315 8.82 -22.48 -12.99
CA ASN A 315 9.73 -23.62 -13.03
C ASN A 315 11.19 -23.17 -12.89
N LEU A 316 11.62 -22.12 -13.60
CA LEU A 316 12.96 -21.58 -13.42
C LEU A 316 13.19 -21.11 -11.97
N GLY A 317 12.21 -20.44 -11.36
CA GLY A 317 12.25 -20.07 -9.94
C GLY A 317 12.42 -21.25 -9.00
N HIS A 318 11.75 -22.37 -9.29
CA HIS A 318 11.92 -23.62 -8.55
C HIS A 318 13.31 -24.25 -8.75
N VAL A 319 13.84 -24.27 -9.99
CA VAL A 319 15.18 -24.78 -10.29
C VAL A 319 16.27 -24.01 -9.54
N VAL A 320 16.18 -22.67 -9.50
CA VAL A 320 17.12 -21.81 -8.75
C VAL A 320 17.13 -22.19 -7.26
N GLN A 321 15.97 -22.52 -6.69
CA GLN A 321 15.86 -22.93 -5.28
C GLN A 321 16.40 -24.33 -5.04
N GLN A 322 16.08 -25.29 -5.91
CA GLN A 322 16.58 -26.67 -5.78
C GLN A 322 18.10 -26.74 -5.85
N LYS A 323 18.71 -25.95 -6.74
CA LYS A 323 20.18 -25.85 -6.84
C LYS A 323 20.82 -25.04 -5.71
N ASN A 324 20.03 -24.53 -4.76
CA ASN A 324 20.43 -23.59 -3.72
C ASN A 324 21.29 -22.42 -4.28
N ALA A 325 20.96 -21.97 -5.49
CA ALA A 325 21.78 -21.03 -6.26
C ALA A 325 21.53 -19.56 -5.89
N LYS A 326 20.98 -19.29 -4.71
CA LYS A 326 20.61 -17.93 -4.27
C LYS A 326 21.82 -17.00 -4.23
N ASP A 327 22.95 -17.50 -3.72
CA ASP A 327 24.19 -16.73 -3.63
C ASP A 327 24.92 -16.66 -4.98
N ALA A 328 24.72 -17.65 -5.85
CA ALA A 328 25.32 -17.69 -7.19
C ALA A 328 24.62 -16.74 -8.17
N VAL A 329 23.30 -16.62 -8.09
CA VAL A 329 22.47 -15.78 -8.97
C VAL A 329 21.47 -14.91 -8.19
N PRO A 330 21.95 -13.98 -7.34
CA PRO A 330 21.11 -13.21 -6.42
C PRO A 330 20.13 -12.26 -7.13
N LEU A 331 20.51 -11.70 -8.28
CA LEU A 331 19.65 -10.78 -9.04
C LEU A 331 18.56 -11.53 -9.80
N LEU A 332 18.88 -12.68 -10.39
CA LEU A 332 17.89 -13.55 -11.01
C LEU A 332 16.92 -14.09 -9.96
N TRP A 333 17.42 -14.47 -8.79
CA TRP A 333 16.59 -14.88 -7.66
C TRP A 333 15.61 -13.78 -7.25
N LYS A 334 16.10 -12.55 -6.99
CA LYS A 334 15.25 -11.40 -6.65
C LYS A 334 14.24 -11.11 -7.76
N PHE A 335 14.66 -11.17 -9.02
CA PHE A 335 13.79 -10.97 -10.19
C PHE A 335 12.63 -11.97 -10.19
N LEU A 336 12.91 -13.27 -10.08
CA LEU A 336 11.88 -14.32 -10.11
C LEU A 336 10.90 -14.24 -8.94
N GLN A 337 11.34 -13.73 -7.78
CA GLN A 337 10.45 -13.51 -6.63
C GLN A 337 9.43 -12.39 -6.86
N LYS A 338 9.84 -11.29 -7.51
CA LYS A 338 8.99 -10.09 -7.72
C LYS A 338 8.53 -9.92 -9.16
N GLU A 339 8.75 -10.91 -10.03
CA GLU A 339 8.47 -10.85 -11.47
C GLU A 339 7.02 -10.45 -11.78
N ALA A 340 6.05 -11.01 -11.05
CA ALA A 340 4.64 -10.72 -11.26
C ALA A 340 4.27 -9.25 -10.96
N GLU A 341 4.93 -8.64 -9.97
CA GLU A 341 4.76 -7.24 -9.60
C GLU A 341 5.56 -6.33 -10.56
N LEU A 342 6.78 -6.74 -10.91
CA LEU A 342 7.70 -5.97 -11.75
C LEU A 342 7.15 -5.77 -13.16
N ARG A 343 6.42 -6.75 -13.68
CA ARG A 343 5.67 -6.65 -14.95
C ARG A 343 4.67 -5.50 -15.00
N LEU A 344 4.23 -5.00 -13.85
CA LEU A 344 3.25 -3.92 -13.76
C LEU A 344 3.89 -2.52 -13.81
N VAL A 345 5.22 -2.42 -13.60
CA VAL A 345 5.96 -1.15 -13.67
C VAL A 345 5.78 -0.47 -15.03
N LYS A 346 5.67 -1.23 -16.12
CA LYS A 346 5.42 -0.69 -17.47
C LYS A 346 4.17 0.18 -17.59
N PHE A 347 3.19 0.04 -16.68
CA PHE A 347 1.96 0.82 -16.68
C PHE A 347 2.06 2.13 -15.88
N LEU A 348 3.19 2.40 -15.24
CA LEU A 348 3.43 3.62 -14.47
C LEU A 348 3.23 4.91 -15.30
N PRO A 349 3.63 5.02 -16.58
CA PRO A 349 3.46 6.24 -17.36
C PRO A 349 1.98 6.57 -17.59
N ASP A 350 1.15 5.56 -17.83
CA ASP A 350 -0.31 5.72 -17.99
C ASP A 350 -0.97 6.17 -16.69
N ILE A 351 -0.54 5.60 -15.55
CA ILE A 351 -1.01 5.98 -14.21
C ILE A 351 -0.62 7.43 -13.90
N LEU A 352 0.64 7.81 -14.14
CA LEU A 352 1.13 9.18 -13.92
C LEU A 352 0.47 10.18 -14.88
N ALA A 353 0.19 9.78 -16.13
CA ALA A 353 -0.54 10.62 -17.08
C ALA A 353 -1.99 10.85 -16.63
N LEU A 354 -2.69 9.80 -16.17
CA LEU A 354 -4.02 9.91 -15.56
C LEU A 354 -4.01 10.89 -14.38
N GLN A 355 -3.07 10.72 -13.45
CA GLN A 355 -2.94 11.57 -12.28
C GLN A 355 -2.66 13.03 -12.65
N ARG A 356 -1.80 13.30 -13.64
CA ARG A 356 -1.54 14.65 -14.15
C ARG A 356 -2.78 15.30 -14.74
N ASP A 357 -3.54 14.56 -15.54
CA ASP A 357 -4.77 15.09 -16.16
C ASP A 357 -5.85 15.37 -15.09
N LEU A 358 -5.96 14.52 -14.08
CA LEU A 358 -6.85 14.74 -12.93
C LEU A 358 -6.41 15.95 -12.10
N VAL A 359 -5.11 16.09 -11.81
CA VAL A 359 -4.59 17.27 -11.10
C VAL A 359 -4.91 18.54 -11.89
N ARG A 360 -4.61 18.59 -13.19
CA ARG A 360 -4.93 19.75 -14.05
C ARG A 360 -6.41 20.11 -14.04
N ARG A 361 -7.30 19.11 -14.03
CA ARG A 361 -8.75 19.32 -14.01
C ARG A 361 -9.27 19.80 -12.65
N PHE A 362 -8.74 19.26 -11.56
CA PHE A 362 -9.31 19.46 -10.22
C PHE A 362 -8.58 20.48 -9.33
N GLN A 363 -7.38 20.95 -9.70
CA GLN A 363 -6.55 21.85 -8.89
C GLN A 363 -7.25 23.14 -8.44
N ASN A 364 -8.17 23.66 -9.25
CA ASN A 364 -8.85 24.93 -9.01
C ASN A 364 -10.30 24.80 -8.52
N THR A 365 -10.79 23.58 -8.33
CA THR A 365 -12.16 23.34 -7.84
C THR A 365 -12.22 23.50 -6.32
N ALA A 366 -13.25 24.18 -5.82
CA ALA A 366 -13.46 24.36 -4.38
C ALA A 366 -13.86 23.06 -3.67
N ASP A 367 -14.61 22.18 -4.34
CA ASP A 367 -15.12 20.92 -3.79
C ASP A 367 -14.73 19.70 -4.64
N VAL A 368 -14.49 18.57 -3.97
CA VAL A 368 -14.40 17.25 -4.60
C VAL A 368 -15.80 16.88 -5.10
N LYS A 369 -15.98 16.63 -6.40
CA LYS A 369 -17.22 16.02 -6.90
C LYS A 369 -17.37 14.63 -6.26
N HIS A 370 -18.37 14.46 -5.41
CA HIS A 370 -18.73 13.17 -4.83
C HIS A 370 -19.54 12.34 -5.83
N CYS A 371 -18.85 11.75 -6.82
CA CYS A 371 -19.47 10.86 -7.82
C CYS A 371 -18.69 9.54 -7.97
N SER A 372 -19.29 8.58 -8.68
CA SER A 372 -18.59 7.35 -9.05
C SER A 372 -17.63 7.59 -10.24
N ILE A 373 -16.68 6.68 -10.43
CA ILE A 373 -15.79 6.72 -11.60
C ILE A 373 -16.61 6.62 -12.90
N ARG A 374 -17.66 5.81 -12.92
CA ARG A 374 -18.58 5.68 -14.07
C ARG A 374 -19.24 7.02 -14.41
N ASP A 375 -19.77 7.72 -13.41
CA ASP A 375 -20.42 9.02 -13.63
C ASP A 375 -19.43 10.05 -14.18
N PHE A 376 -18.20 10.05 -13.67
CA PHE A 376 -17.13 10.91 -14.15
C PHE A 376 -16.75 10.65 -15.61
N LEU A 377 -16.75 9.38 -16.04
CA LEU A 377 -16.48 9.01 -17.44
C LEU A 377 -17.62 9.39 -18.39
N ASN A 378 -18.84 9.55 -17.87
CA ASN A 378 -20.02 9.97 -18.63
C ASN A 378 -20.16 11.50 -18.75
N GLU A 379 -19.28 12.28 -18.12
CA GLU A 379 -19.27 13.75 -18.28
C GLU A 379 -18.94 14.15 -19.74
N PRO A 380 -19.46 15.29 -20.23
CA PRO A 380 -19.28 15.70 -21.62
C PRO A 380 -17.80 15.99 -21.93
N LEU A 381 -17.15 15.02 -22.56
CA LEU A 381 -15.78 15.05 -23.08
C LEU A 381 -15.82 14.69 -24.56
N SER A 382 -14.80 15.07 -25.34
CA SER A 382 -14.67 14.58 -26.71
C SER A 382 -14.48 13.06 -26.71
N ASP A 383 -15.01 12.36 -27.72
CA ASP A 383 -14.98 10.89 -27.78
C ASP A 383 -13.55 10.32 -27.65
N VAL A 384 -12.58 10.96 -28.29
CA VAL A 384 -11.15 10.58 -28.20
C VAL A 384 -10.60 10.72 -26.78
N MET A 385 -10.95 11.80 -26.08
CA MET A 385 -10.51 12.04 -24.70
C MET A 385 -11.15 11.05 -23.73
N ARG A 386 -12.44 10.75 -23.93
CA ARG A 386 -13.18 9.77 -23.13
C ARG A 386 -12.55 8.38 -23.27
N ASP A 387 -12.27 7.94 -24.49
CA ASP A 387 -11.67 6.63 -24.74
C ASP A 387 -10.27 6.52 -24.13
N LEU A 388 -9.44 7.57 -24.24
CA LEU A 388 -8.12 7.61 -23.63
C LEU A 388 -8.21 7.56 -22.09
N LEU A 389 -9.09 8.37 -21.50
CA LEU A 389 -9.32 8.42 -20.06
C LEU A 389 -9.81 7.06 -19.53
N GLN A 390 -10.77 6.44 -20.22
CA GLN A 390 -11.31 5.14 -19.86
C GLN A 390 -10.23 4.05 -19.93
N ARG A 391 -9.36 4.05 -20.95
CA ARG A 391 -8.22 3.13 -21.03
C ARG A 391 -7.30 3.28 -19.82
N ARG A 392 -6.90 4.51 -19.47
CA ARG A 392 -6.00 4.75 -18.32
C ARG A 392 -6.65 4.40 -16.98
N VAL A 393 -7.94 4.67 -16.81
CA VAL A 393 -8.70 4.25 -15.62
C VAL A 393 -8.74 2.72 -15.51
N ASN A 394 -8.99 2.02 -16.62
CA ASN A 394 -8.99 0.55 -16.63
C ASN A 394 -7.60 -0.01 -16.28
N VAL A 395 -6.52 0.63 -16.77
CA VAL A 395 -5.15 0.28 -16.39
C VAL A 395 -4.94 0.48 -14.89
N PHE A 396 -5.32 1.64 -14.33
CA PHE A 396 -5.22 1.92 -12.90
C PHE A 396 -5.94 0.85 -12.06
N LEU A 397 -7.20 0.57 -12.37
CA LEU A 397 -8.02 -0.42 -11.64
C LEU A 397 -7.41 -1.82 -11.72
N SER A 398 -6.95 -2.22 -12.91
CA SER A 398 -6.29 -3.52 -13.13
C SER A 398 -5.00 -3.67 -12.33
N VAL A 399 -4.15 -2.63 -12.33
CA VAL A 399 -2.88 -2.63 -11.59
C VAL A 399 -3.13 -2.58 -10.08
N TRP A 400 -4.07 -1.75 -9.62
CA TRP A 400 -4.47 -1.69 -8.21
C TRP A 400 -4.97 -3.05 -7.71
N ASN A 401 -5.92 -3.68 -8.41
CA ASN A 401 -6.50 -4.94 -7.97
C ASN A 401 -5.45 -6.08 -7.89
N LYS A 402 -4.40 -6.02 -8.72
CA LYS A 402 -3.26 -6.94 -8.65
C LYS A 402 -2.30 -6.64 -7.49
N LEU A 403 -2.08 -5.37 -7.16
CA LEU A 403 -1.10 -4.93 -6.17
C LEU A 403 -1.67 -4.62 -4.79
N ARG A 404 -3.00 -4.54 -4.60
CA ARG A 404 -3.62 -4.10 -3.32
C ARG A 404 -3.16 -4.91 -2.10
N ASN A 405 -2.92 -6.20 -2.26
CA ASN A 405 -2.41 -7.06 -1.18
C ASN A 405 -0.93 -6.76 -0.87
N SER A 406 -0.12 -6.52 -1.90
CA SER A 406 1.29 -6.13 -1.74
C SER A 406 1.38 -4.74 -1.13
N LEU A 407 0.55 -3.79 -1.55
CA LEU A 407 0.49 -2.44 -0.98
C LEU A 407 0.16 -2.43 0.53
N ASP A 408 -0.77 -3.27 0.98
CA ASP A 408 -1.07 -3.39 2.41
C ASP A 408 0.12 -3.98 3.21
N THR A 409 0.91 -4.86 2.58
CA THR A 409 1.97 -5.62 3.26
C THR A 409 3.34 -4.95 3.17
N SER A 410 3.82 -4.69 1.96
CA SER A 410 5.15 -4.18 1.60
C SER A 410 5.14 -2.71 1.16
N GLY A 411 3.98 -2.05 1.10
CA GLY A 411 3.90 -0.63 0.76
C GLY A 411 4.56 0.27 1.81
N GLU A 412 5.31 1.26 1.32
CA GLU A 412 5.89 2.36 2.11
C GLU A 412 4.78 3.21 2.75
N ILE A 413 3.76 3.56 1.95
CA ILE A 413 2.59 4.31 2.42
C ILE A 413 1.61 3.35 3.09
N LYS A 414 1.42 3.50 4.41
CA LYS A 414 0.46 2.70 5.16
C LYS A 414 -0.97 3.17 4.92
N LEU A 415 -1.73 2.33 4.23
CA LEU A 415 -3.15 2.55 3.97
C LEU A 415 -4.01 2.20 5.20
N PRO A 416 -5.10 2.94 5.47
CA PRO A 416 -6.07 2.60 6.50
C PRO A 416 -6.78 1.25 6.26
N LYS A 417 -7.21 0.60 7.34
CA LYS A 417 -7.99 -0.66 7.28
C LYS A 417 -9.26 -0.45 6.45
N GLY A 418 -9.59 -1.39 5.55
CA GLY A 418 -10.75 -1.30 4.67
C GLY A 418 -10.43 -0.92 3.22
N TYR A 419 -9.29 -0.25 2.96
CA TYR A 419 -8.99 0.30 1.63
C TYR A 419 -8.54 -0.77 0.63
N CYS A 420 -7.85 -1.81 1.12
CA CYS A 420 -7.34 -2.91 0.29
C CYS A 420 -8.24 -4.15 0.31
N ASP A 421 -9.39 -4.11 1.01
CA ASP A 421 -10.21 -5.29 1.29
C ASP A 421 -11.03 -5.74 0.06
N ALA A 422 -11.50 -4.78 -0.74
CA ALA A 422 -12.32 -5.03 -1.94
C ALA A 422 -11.60 -4.61 -3.23
N ASP A 423 -12.04 -5.20 -4.35
CA ASP A 423 -11.60 -4.77 -5.67
C ASP A 423 -12.23 -3.41 -6.02
N LEU A 424 -11.40 -2.52 -6.59
CA LEU A 424 -11.90 -1.27 -7.16
C LEU A 424 -12.53 -1.56 -8.53
N THR A 425 -13.70 -0.97 -8.75
CA THR A 425 -14.46 -1.08 -9.99
C THR A 425 -14.85 0.31 -10.48
N LEU A 426 -15.50 0.40 -11.65
CA LEU A 426 -16.03 1.66 -12.16
C LEU A 426 -17.13 2.27 -11.25
N ASP A 427 -17.72 1.47 -10.37
CA ASP A 427 -18.73 1.94 -9.40
C ASP A 427 -18.09 2.50 -8.12
N SER A 428 -16.76 2.38 -7.97
CA SER A 428 -16.02 2.97 -6.85
C SER A 428 -16.02 4.51 -6.91
N LYS A 429 -15.79 5.14 -5.75
CA LYS A 429 -15.73 6.61 -5.61
C LYS A 429 -14.58 7.19 -6.44
N LEU A 430 -14.81 8.29 -7.14
CA LEU A 430 -13.79 8.99 -7.94
C LEU A 430 -12.52 9.34 -7.14
N GLU A 431 -12.67 9.60 -5.83
CA GLU A 431 -11.58 10.01 -4.94
C GLU A 431 -10.40 9.02 -4.92
N VAL A 432 -10.63 7.72 -5.20
CA VAL A 432 -9.54 6.72 -5.24
C VAL A 432 -8.53 6.96 -6.36
N LEU A 433 -8.93 7.67 -7.43
CA LEU A 433 -8.08 8.03 -8.57
C LEU A 433 -7.34 9.35 -8.36
N LEU A 434 -7.84 10.20 -7.45
CA LEU A 434 -7.26 11.52 -7.20
C LEU A 434 -6.00 11.36 -6.35
N PRO A 435 -4.81 11.80 -6.80
CA PRO A 435 -3.59 11.59 -6.06
C PRO A 435 -3.50 12.55 -4.87
N ARG A 436 -4.13 12.19 -3.75
CA ARG A 436 -4.11 12.95 -2.50
C ARG A 436 -3.29 12.22 -1.46
N ARG A 437 -2.57 12.96 -0.63
CA ARG A 437 -1.87 12.42 0.56
C ARG A 437 -2.81 12.19 1.75
N ARG A 438 -4.13 12.26 1.55
CA ARG A 438 -5.18 12.12 2.59
C ARG A 438 -6.41 11.42 2.01
N GLY A 439 -7.22 10.83 2.89
CA GLY A 439 -8.49 10.22 2.51
C GLY A 439 -8.32 9.06 1.52
N LEU A 440 -9.31 8.85 0.66
CA LEU A 440 -9.29 7.75 -0.34
C LEU A 440 -8.26 7.96 -1.45
N GLY A 441 -7.80 9.20 -1.66
CA GLY A 441 -6.77 9.50 -2.66
C GLY A 441 -5.39 8.94 -2.34
N LEU A 442 -5.19 8.45 -1.10
CA LEU A 442 -4.00 7.70 -0.72
C LEU A 442 -3.79 6.45 -1.59
N CYS A 443 -4.86 5.83 -2.09
CA CYS A 443 -4.77 4.69 -3.00
C CYS A 443 -3.92 5.03 -4.24
N SER A 444 -4.22 6.17 -4.86
CA SER A 444 -3.53 6.63 -6.06
C SER A 444 -2.06 6.96 -5.78
N THR A 445 -1.76 7.65 -4.68
CA THR A 445 -0.38 8.02 -4.31
C THR A 445 0.44 6.79 -3.89
N ALA A 446 -0.14 5.87 -3.12
CA ALA A 446 0.51 4.63 -2.69
C ALA A 446 0.84 3.73 -3.87
N LEU A 447 -0.04 3.64 -4.87
CA LEU A 447 0.22 2.84 -6.06
C LEU A 447 1.42 3.36 -6.86
N SER A 448 1.48 4.67 -7.13
CA SER A 448 2.60 5.28 -7.85
C SER A 448 3.91 5.14 -7.08
N SER A 449 3.90 5.41 -5.77
CA SER A 449 5.08 5.26 -4.91
C SER A 449 5.59 3.82 -4.89
N TYR A 450 4.70 2.82 -4.79
CA TYR A 450 5.09 1.42 -4.79
C TYR A 450 5.72 0.97 -6.11
N LEU A 451 5.16 1.37 -7.25
CA LEU A 451 5.73 1.03 -8.56
C LEU A 451 7.11 1.67 -8.76
N ILE A 452 7.29 2.91 -8.30
CA ILE A 452 8.60 3.61 -8.33
C ILE A 452 9.60 2.91 -7.42
N SER A 453 9.20 2.58 -6.19
CA SER A 453 10.03 1.86 -5.23
C SER A 453 10.46 0.49 -5.77
N LEU A 454 9.52 -0.27 -6.32
CA LEU A 454 9.80 -1.56 -6.96
C LEU A 454 10.79 -1.43 -8.12
N HIS A 455 10.64 -0.41 -8.98
CA HIS A 455 11.60 -0.14 -10.06
C HIS A 455 12.99 0.18 -9.49
N ASN A 456 13.07 1.17 -8.60
CA ASN A 456 14.33 1.65 -8.03
C ASN A 456 15.09 0.57 -7.26
N ASP A 457 14.37 -0.27 -6.50
CA ASP A 457 14.94 -1.39 -5.75
C ASP A 457 15.69 -2.38 -6.65
N PHE A 458 15.18 -2.62 -7.86
CA PHE A 458 15.83 -3.48 -8.84
C PHE A 458 17.04 -2.81 -9.48
N ILE A 459 16.91 -1.54 -9.87
CA ILE A 459 17.99 -0.79 -10.51
C ILE A 459 19.16 -0.61 -9.54
N HIS A 460 18.90 -0.23 -8.29
CA HIS A 460 19.94 -0.10 -7.27
C HIS A 460 20.67 -1.43 -7.01
N SER A 461 19.94 -2.57 -7.01
CA SER A 461 20.56 -3.89 -6.86
C SER A 461 21.48 -4.23 -8.04
N VAL A 462 21.10 -3.83 -9.26
CA VAL A 462 21.89 -4.03 -10.47
C VAL A 462 23.13 -3.13 -10.49
N ASN A 463 22.97 -1.85 -10.16
CA ASN A 463 24.09 -0.90 -10.10
C ASN A 463 25.13 -1.33 -9.06
N LYS A 464 24.68 -1.79 -7.88
CA LYS A 464 25.55 -2.38 -6.85
C LYS A 464 26.30 -3.62 -7.34
N HIS A 465 25.68 -4.44 -8.18
CA HIS A 465 26.30 -5.64 -8.74
C HIS A 465 27.33 -5.32 -9.84
N ILE A 466 27.04 -4.33 -10.70
CA ILE A 466 27.91 -3.91 -11.82
C ILE A 466 28.99 -2.91 -11.35
N LYS A 467 28.83 -2.31 -10.16
CA LYS A 467 29.65 -1.21 -9.62
C LYS A 467 29.57 0.07 -10.45
N GLU A 468 28.37 0.36 -10.98
CA GLU A 468 28.05 1.62 -11.63
C GLU A 468 27.49 2.63 -10.60
N ASP A 469 27.72 3.91 -10.84
CA ASP A 469 27.30 5.02 -9.97
C ASP A 469 25.82 5.39 -10.20
N ASP A 470 25.08 5.63 -9.11
CA ASP A 470 23.63 5.92 -9.10
C ASP A 470 23.25 7.35 -9.61
N ARG A 471 24.06 7.94 -10.50
CA ARG A 471 23.90 9.35 -10.91
C ARG A 471 22.79 9.59 -11.95
N TYR A 472 22.27 8.56 -12.60
CA TYR A 472 21.23 8.71 -13.61
C TYR A 472 19.83 8.79 -12.98
N LEU A 473 19.36 10.02 -12.77
CA LEU A 473 18.08 10.34 -12.13
C LEU A 473 17.07 10.94 -13.12
N VAL A 474 15.82 10.51 -13.03
CA VAL A 474 14.70 11.04 -13.83
C VAL A 474 13.52 11.39 -12.92
N SER A 475 12.85 12.51 -13.22
CA SER A 475 11.65 12.93 -12.48
C SER A 475 10.39 12.16 -12.96
N PRO A 476 9.41 11.88 -12.09
CA PRO A 476 8.14 11.25 -12.48
C PRO A 476 7.39 12.00 -13.60
N SER A 477 7.62 13.31 -13.73
CA SER A 477 7.04 14.15 -14.77
C SER A 477 7.55 13.80 -16.18
N GLU A 478 8.78 13.28 -16.28
CA GLU A 478 9.51 13.00 -17.53
C GLU A 478 9.64 11.49 -17.81
N VAL A 479 9.07 10.64 -16.94
CA VAL A 479 9.07 9.19 -17.13
C VAL A 479 8.35 8.82 -18.42
N ALA A 480 9.01 7.95 -19.19
CA ALA A 480 8.54 7.39 -20.45
C ALA A 480 8.86 5.88 -20.46
N ASP A 481 8.28 5.14 -21.40
CA ASP A 481 8.41 3.67 -21.46
C ASP A 481 9.87 3.18 -21.47
N LEU A 482 10.77 3.96 -22.09
CA LEU A 482 12.20 3.64 -22.18
C LEU A 482 12.92 3.69 -20.83
N HIS A 483 12.44 4.53 -19.90
CA HIS A 483 13.00 4.70 -18.56
C HIS A 483 12.61 3.54 -17.62
N LEU A 484 11.62 2.74 -17.98
CA LEU A 484 11.05 1.73 -17.10
C LEU A 484 11.52 0.32 -17.43
N ILE A 485 11.48 -0.54 -16.42
CA ILE A 485 11.63 -1.98 -16.60
C ILE A 485 10.37 -2.48 -17.31
N SER A 486 10.52 -2.85 -18.57
CA SER A 486 9.42 -3.28 -19.45
C SER A 486 9.83 -4.52 -20.24
N TYR A 487 9.01 -5.55 -20.16
CA TYR A 487 9.19 -6.82 -20.87
C TYR A 487 7.85 -7.57 -20.96
N GLU A 488 7.78 -8.53 -21.89
CA GLU A 488 6.67 -9.47 -22.04
C GLU A 488 7.13 -10.91 -21.78
N VAL A 489 6.37 -11.65 -20.98
CA VAL A 489 6.76 -13.02 -20.58
C VAL A 489 6.89 -13.94 -21.79
N GLU A 490 5.86 -13.99 -22.63
CA GLU A 490 5.81 -14.94 -23.74
C GLU A 490 6.76 -14.57 -24.88
N ARG A 491 6.97 -13.28 -25.12
CA ARG A 491 7.79 -12.78 -26.24
C ARG A 491 9.26 -12.62 -25.88
N ASP A 492 9.57 -12.19 -24.66
CA ASP A 492 10.95 -11.84 -24.28
C ASP A 492 11.55 -12.86 -23.33
N LEU A 493 10.86 -13.17 -22.22
CA LEU A 493 11.43 -13.96 -21.13
C LEU A 493 11.47 -15.46 -21.46
N ILE A 494 10.41 -16.04 -22.01
CA ILE A 494 10.38 -17.47 -22.34
C ILE A 494 11.42 -17.83 -23.40
N PRO A 495 11.57 -17.10 -24.53
CA PRO A 495 12.64 -17.39 -25.50
C PRO A 495 14.04 -17.24 -24.91
N LEU A 496 14.26 -16.25 -24.03
CA LEU A 496 15.51 -16.08 -23.31
C LEU A 496 15.83 -17.32 -22.46
N ILE A 497 14.88 -17.80 -21.66
CA ILE A 497 15.08 -18.98 -20.82
C ILE A 497 15.34 -20.23 -21.68
N LEU A 498 14.57 -20.42 -22.75
CA LEU A 498 14.74 -21.56 -23.67
C LEU A 498 16.10 -21.55 -24.38
N SER A 499 16.63 -20.38 -24.74
CA SER A 499 17.95 -20.27 -25.39
C SER A 499 19.12 -20.67 -24.48
N ASN A 500 18.91 -20.67 -23.15
CA ASN A 500 19.91 -21.04 -22.15
C ASN A 500 19.58 -22.40 -21.49
N CYS A 501 18.65 -23.14 -22.09
CA CYS A 501 18.32 -24.50 -21.71
C CYS A 501 19.21 -25.47 -22.51
N GLN A 502 20.19 -26.06 -21.84
CA GLN A 502 21.11 -27.02 -22.44
C GLN A 502 20.58 -28.44 -22.30
N TYR A 503 20.81 -29.28 -23.30
CA TYR A 503 20.48 -30.70 -23.26
C TYR A 503 21.79 -31.49 -23.31
N SER A 504 22.04 -32.28 -22.27
CA SER A 504 23.18 -33.21 -22.24
C SER A 504 22.69 -34.64 -22.43
N MET A 505 23.50 -35.43 -23.12
CA MET A 505 23.30 -36.87 -23.28
C MET A 505 24.54 -37.59 -22.76
N GLU A 506 24.39 -38.35 -21.68
CA GLU A 506 25.40 -39.30 -21.26
C GLU A 506 25.34 -40.56 -22.14
N LYS A 507 26.49 -41.20 -22.40
CA LYS A 507 26.54 -42.44 -23.22
C LYS A 507 25.68 -43.53 -22.55
N GLY A 508 24.56 -43.88 -23.19
CA GLY A 508 23.60 -44.87 -22.70
C GLY A 508 22.54 -44.33 -21.72
N GLY A 509 22.52 -43.02 -21.46
CA GLY A 509 21.60 -42.36 -20.51
C GLY A 509 20.47 -41.55 -21.17
N GLU A 510 19.57 -41.04 -20.32
CA GLU A 510 18.50 -40.13 -20.75
C GLU A 510 19.03 -38.72 -21.09
N THR A 511 18.24 -37.95 -21.85
CA THR A 511 18.52 -36.53 -22.11
C THR A 511 18.23 -35.72 -20.84
N LEU A 512 19.27 -35.18 -20.22
CA LEU A 512 19.13 -34.29 -19.06
C LEU A 512 18.99 -32.84 -19.53
N GLN A 513 17.99 -32.16 -19.00
CA GLN A 513 17.76 -30.74 -19.22
C GLN A 513 18.47 -29.96 -18.11
N ASP A 514 19.37 -29.04 -18.48
CA ASP A 514 20.04 -28.17 -17.52
C ASP A 514 19.91 -26.69 -17.88
N PHE A 515 19.77 -25.85 -16.86
CA PHE A 515 19.64 -24.40 -17.02
C PHE A 515 20.95 -23.71 -16.62
N ASP A 516 21.53 -22.96 -17.55
CA ASP A 516 22.67 -22.08 -17.28
C ASP A 516 22.18 -20.80 -16.59
N LEU A 517 22.06 -20.88 -15.26
CA LEU A 517 21.50 -19.82 -14.44
C LEU A 517 22.33 -18.52 -14.50
N GLN A 518 23.65 -18.63 -14.63
CA GLN A 518 24.55 -17.47 -14.69
C GLN A 518 24.34 -16.69 -15.99
N ARG A 519 24.25 -17.40 -17.11
CA ARG A 519 23.98 -16.78 -18.42
C ARG A 519 22.57 -16.18 -18.50
N ILE A 520 21.57 -16.85 -17.91
CA ILE A 520 20.22 -16.29 -17.79
C ILE A 520 20.25 -14.99 -16.99
N GLN A 521 20.92 -14.96 -15.83
CA GLN A 521 21.04 -13.75 -15.02
C GLN A 521 21.67 -12.61 -15.82
N GLN A 522 22.78 -12.86 -16.51
CA GLN A 522 23.47 -11.86 -17.33
C GLN A 522 22.56 -11.30 -18.44
N GLN A 523 21.83 -12.17 -19.13
CA GLN A 523 20.92 -11.73 -20.20
C GLN A 523 19.72 -10.94 -19.68
N VAL A 524 19.16 -11.31 -18.52
CA VAL A 524 18.07 -10.55 -17.88
C VAL A 524 18.56 -9.16 -17.49
N ILE A 525 19.74 -9.06 -16.87
CA ILE A 525 20.35 -7.78 -16.51
C ILE A 525 20.58 -6.93 -17.75
N SER A 526 21.31 -7.46 -18.73
CA SER A 526 21.70 -6.73 -19.94
C SER A 526 20.51 -6.24 -20.77
N LYS A 527 19.44 -7.04 -20.88
CA LYS A 527 18.30 -6.69 -21.75
C LYS A 527 17.24 -5.83 -21.08
N PHE A 528 16.97 -6.05 -19.79
CA PHE A 528 15.78 -5.47 -19.14
C PHE A 528 16.09 -4.48 -18.01
N LEU A 529 17.24 -4.61 -17.36
CA LEU A 529 17.53 -3.89 -16.11
C LEU A 529 18.65 -2.86 -16.26
N GLN A 530 19.68 -3.15 -17.05
CA GLN A 530 20.83 -2.26 -17.21
C GLN A 530 20.46 -0.97 -17.97
N GLY A 531 21.06 0.15 -17.55
CA GLY A 531 20.90 1.46 -18.21
C GLY A 531 19.59 2.18 -17.90
N LYS A 532 18.80 1.69 -16.94
CA LYS A 532 17.56 2.35 -16.50
C LYS A 532 17.86 3.40 -15.40
N PRO A 533 17.19 4.55 -15.41
CA PRO A 533 17.37 5.58 -14.38
C PRO A 533 16.72 5.17 -13.05
N LEU A 534 17.20 5.79 -11.98
CA LEU A 534 16.46 5.89 -10.72
C LEU A 534 15.41 7.01 -10.84
N ILE A 535 14.19 6.73 -10.43
CA ILE A 535 13.08 7.67 -10.50
C ILE A 535 12.98 8.41 -9.17
N THR A 536 13.04 9.73 -9.20
CA THR A 536 12.91 10.53 -7.97
C THR A 536 11.48 10.51 -7.44
N LEU A 537 11.29 10.68 -6.14
CA LEU A 537 9.95 10.87 -5.55
C LEU A 537 9.46 12.32 -5.68
N THR A 538 10.37 13.24 -6.02
CA THR A 538 10.08 14.66 -6.27
C THR A 538 9.41 14.83 -7.63
N GLY A 539 8.15 15.28 -7.63
CA GLY A 539 7.36 15.49 -8.85
C GLY A 539 6.25 14.47 -9.09
N ILE A 540 5.97 13.56 -8.14
CA ILE A 540 4.75 12.74 -8.20
C ILE A 540 3.53 13.68 -8.20
N PRO A 541 2.64 13.59 -9.20
CA PRO A 541 1.47 14.46 -9.27
C PRO A 541 0.66 14.34 -7.98
N THR A 542 0.42 15.46 -7.31
CA THR A 542 -0.33 15.49 -6.05
C THR A 542 -1.38 16.60 -6.13
N LEU A 543 -2.63 16.26 -5.85
CA LEU A 543 -3.74 17.20 -5.77
C LEU A 543 -3.82 17.78 -4.36
N VAL A 544 -3.64 19.10 -4.27
CA VAL A 544 -3.85 19.87 -3.04
C VAL A 544 -4.95 20.88 -3.31
N TYR A 545 -6.11 20.69 -2.69
CA TYR A 545 -7.20 21.67 -2.76
C TYR A 545 -6.76 22.98 -2.13
N ARG A 546 -7.33 24.10 -2.59
CA ARG A 546 -7.04 25.43 -2.02
C ARG A 546 -7.22 25.45 -0.51
N HIS A 547 -8.29 24.81 -0.02
CA HIS A 547 -8.57 24.73 1.40
C HIS A 547 -7.63 23.79 2.17
N ASP A 548 -6.91 22.87 1.52
CA ASP A 548 -5.96 21.95 2.16
C ASP A 548 -4.52 22.51 2.22
N ARG A 549 -4.28 23.74 1.72
CA ARG A 549 -2.97 24.39 1.79
C ARG A 549 -2.55 24.59 3.24
N ASN A 550 -1.30 24.25 3.56
CA ASN A 550 -0.73 24.52 4.87
C ASN A 550 -0.42 26.01 5.01
N TYR A 551 -1.42 26.79 5.41
CA TYR A 551 -1.27 28.23 5.64
C TYR A 551 -0.21 28.54 6.70
N GLU A 552 0.06 27.66 7.66
CA GLU A 552 1.13 27.87 8.66
C GLU A 552 2.50 27.94 7.98
N GLN A 553 2.77 27.02 7.04
CA GLN A 553 4.02 27.03 6.29
C GLN A 553 4.07 28.21 5.32
N LEU A 554 2.96 28.50 4.63
CA LEU A 554 2.85 29.68 3.77
C LEU A 554 3.17 30.97 4.55
N PHE A 555 2.62 31.12 5.76
CA PHE A 555 2.83 32.29 6.59
C PHE A 555 4.26 32.37 7.10
N ASN A 556 4.89 31.25 7.43
CA ASN A 556 6.31 31.23 7.77
C ASN A 556 7.18 31.62 6.57
N ASP A 557 6.88 31.11 5.37
CA ASP A 557 7.60 31.46 4.15
C ASP A 557 7.46 32.95 3.79
N VAL A 558 6.26 33.52 4.02
CA VAL A 558 6.03 34.97 3.87
C VAL A 558 6.79 35.75 4.94
N ARG A 559 6.68 35.40 6.24
CA ARG A 559 7.41 36.08 7.34
C ARG A 559 8.93 36.03 7.16
N ASN A 560 9.46 34.95 6.59
CA ASN A 560 10.89 34.82 6.31
C ASN A 560 11.37 35.75 5.18
N LYS A 561 10.47 36.21 4.31
CA LYS A 561 10.80 37.05 3.13
C LYS A 561 10.34 38.50 3.25
N LEU A 562 9.33 38.76 4.09
CA LEU A 562 8.63 40.03 4.22
C LEU A 562 8.31 40.30 5.69
N ASP A 563 8.58 41.52 6.13
CA ASP A 563 8.12 41.99 7.44
C ASP A 563 6.59 42.10 7.44
N GLN A 564 5.95 41.45 8.41
CA GLN A 564 4.49 41.44 8.56
C GLN A 564 4.08 42.21 9.81
N SER A 565 3.06 43.06 9.70
CA SER A 565 2.53 43.88 10.78
C SER A 565 1.01 43.78 10.89
N ALA A 566 0.49 44.08 12.08
CA ALA A 566 -0.95 44.09 12.34
C ALA A 566 -1.67 45.16 11.51
N LEU A 567 -2.94 44.89 11.16
CA LEU A 567 -3.80 45.86 10.49
C LEU A 567 -4.26 46.96 11.45
N PRO A 568 -4.17 48.25 11.06
CA PRO A 568 -4.73 49.34 11.87
C PRO A 568 -6.25 49.19 12.05
N SER A 569 -6.76 49.46 13.26
CA SER A 569 -8.19 49.32 13.58
C SER A 569 -9.11 50.15 12.68
N SER A 570 -8.64 51.30 12.20
CA SER A 570 -9.36 52.14 11.23
C SER A 570 -9.54 51.45 9.87
N VAL A 571 -8.53 50.71 9.41
CA VAL A 571 -8.56 49.94 8.16
C VAL A 571 -9.42 48.69 8.32
N MET A 572 -9.31 47.98 9.45
CA MET A 572 -10.17 46.82 9.74
C MET A 572 -11.66 47.19 9.73
N ASN A 573 -12.03 48.32 10.34
CA ASN A 573 -13.41 48.80 10.39
C ASN A 573 -13.91 49.27 9.01
N MET A 574 -13.04 49.83 8.17
CA MET A 574 -13.36 50.23 6.80
C MET A 574 -13.63 49.01 5.91
N ILE A 575 -12.71 48.04 5.87
CA ILE A 575 -12.87 46.78 5.12
C ILE A 575 -14.14 46.05 5.58
N SER A 576 -14.36 46.04 6.90
CA SER A 576 -15.56 45.50 7.54
C SER A 576 -16.85 46.21 7.17
N GLY A 577 -16.79 47.50 6.86
CA GLY A 577 -17.92 48.33 6.47
C GLY A 577 -18.25 48.15 4.99
N GLU A 578 -17.23 48.09 4.15
CA GLU A 578 -17.36 47.97 2.69
C GLU A 578 -17.73 46.54 2.26
N LEU A 579 -17.10 45.50 2.82
CA LEU A 579 -17.34 44.11 2.43
C LEU A 579 -18.48 43.45 3.24
N GLN A 580 -19.74 43.82 2.94
CA GLN A 580 -20.92 43.22 3.61
C GLN A 580 -21.44 41.93 2.97
N SER A 581 -21.21 41.73 1.67
CA SER A 581 -21.69 40.55 0.93
C SER A 581 -20.79 39.34 1.15
N TYR A 582 -21.38 38.14 1.25
CA TYR A 582 -20.62 36.89 1.31
C TYR A 582 -19.73 36.70 0.06
N SER A 583 -20.23 37.07 -1.13
CA SER A 583 -19.47 36.97 -2.38
C SER A 583 -18.24 37.87 -2.35
N ASP A 584 -18.39 39.14 -1.97
CA ASP A 584 -17.30 40.11 -1.94
C ASP A 584 -16.21 39.72 -0.94
N VAL A 585 -16.60 39.17 0.22
CA VAL A 585 -15.64 38.65 1.22
C VAL A 585 -14.90 37.42 0.68
N CYS A 586 -15.59 36.52 -0.03
CA CYS A 586 -14.96 35.36 -0.66
C CYS A 586 -13.99 35.75 -1.78
N ASP A 587 -14.35 36.75 -2.59
CA ASP A 587 -13.50 37.27 -3.66
C ASP A 587 -12.27 37.96 -3.08
N ALA A 588 -12.44 38.82 -2.07
CA ALA A 588 -11.35 39.47 -1.35
C ALA A 588 -10.39 38.46 -0.69
N LEU A 589 -10.93 37.43 -0.04
CA LEU A 589 -10.13 36.37 0.56
C LEU A 589 -9.36 35.60 -0.52
N SER A 590 -10.01 35.25 -1.62
CA SER A 590 -9.37 34.52 -2.73
C SER A 590 -8.20 35.30 -3.33
N VAL A 591 -8.39 36.60 -3.59
CA VAL A 591 -7.34 37.48 -4.12
C VAL A 591 -6.17 37.59 -3.14
N THR A 592 -6.46 37.74 -1.84
CA THR A 592 -5.44 37.79 -0.79
C THR A 592 -4.66 36.47 -0.69
N GLU A 593 -5.33 35.33 -0.80
CA GLU A 593 -4.69 34.01 -0.79
C GLU A 593 -3.79 33.77 -2.00
N VAL A 594 -4.20 34.24 -3.18
CA VAL A 594 -3.35 34.22 -4.38
C VAL A 594 -2.12 35.08 -4.16
N ALA A 595 -2.29 36.32 -3.68
CA ALA A 595 -1.18 37.23 -3.42
C ALA A 595 -0.19 36.63 -2.41
N LEU A 596 -0.65 36.12 -1.26
CA LEU A 596 0.20 35.45 -0.27
C LEU A 596 0.93 34.23 -0.85
N GLY A 597 0.27 33.48 -1.76
CA GLY A 597 0.89 32.39 -2.50
C GLY A 597 2.10 32.81 -3.32
N PHE A 598 2.02 33.93 -4.03
CA PHE A 598 3.13 34.47 -4.81
C PHE A 598 4.21 35.12 -3.94
N LEU A 599 3.82 35.83 -2.88
CA LEU A 599 4.74 36.45 -1.94
C LEU A 599 5.58 35.40 -1.19
N ALA A 600 4.99 34.26 -0.84
CA ALA A 600 5.73 33.13 -0.26
C ALA A 600 6.82 32.60 -1.20
N MET A 601 6.65 32.72 -2.52
CA MET A 601 7.61 32.24 -3.51
C MET A 601 8.66 33.28 -3.88
N ALA A 602 8.25 34.52 -4.17
CA ALA A 602 9.12 35.55 -4.71
C ALA A 602 9.64 36.56 -3.66
N GLY A 603 8.90 36.79 -2.57
CA GLY A 603 9.08 37.99 -1.74
C GLY A 603 8.70 39.27 -2.51
N GLU A 604 8.65 40.42 -1.82
CA GLU A 604 8.60 41.75 -2.46
C GLU A 604 8.89 42.88 -1.45
N ASN A 605 8.66 44.16 -1.80
CA ASN A 605 8.73 45.27 -0.86
C ASN A 605 7.48 45.34 0.04
N ALA A 606 7.67 45.24 1.35
CA ALA A 606 6.60 45.22 2.35
C ALA A 606 5.72 46.51 2.36
N GLU A 607 6.28 47.65 1.93
CA GLU A 607 5.58 48.95 1.84
C GLU A 607 4.86 49.15 0.49
N MET A 608 4.88 48.17 -0.41
CA MET A 608 4.08 48.24 -1.63
C MET A 608 2.58 48.11 -1.28
N LEU A 609 1.73 48.86 -1.98
CA LEU A 609 0.28 48.71 -1.86
C LEU A 609 -0.16 47.35 -2.41
N LEU A 610 -1.05 46.68 -1.70
CA LEU A 610 -1.57 45.38 -2.11
C LEU A 610 -2.29 45.46 -3.46
N THR A 611 -3.02 46.55 -3.71
CA THR A 611 -3.69 46.79 -5.00
C THR A 611 -2.71 46.99 -6.14
N ASP A 612 -1.60 47.72 -5.92
CA ASP A 612 -0.57 47.90 -6.93
C ASP A 612 0.10 46.56 -7.27
N TYR A 613 0.31 45.69 -6.28
CA TYR A 613 0.87 44.36 -6.49
C TYR A 613 -0.07 43.48 -7.32
N ILE A 614 -1.37 43.49 -6.99
CA ILE A 614 -2.39 42.72 -7.72
C ILE A 614 -2.52 43.20 -9.17
N GLU A 615 -2.57 44.52 -9.40
CA GLU A 615 -2.77 45.11 -10.72
C GLU A 615 -1.52 45.06 -11.59
N LYS A 616 -0.34 45.44 -11.06
CA LYS A 616 0.87 45.66 -11.85
C LYS A 616 1.79 44.44 -11.90
N VAL A 617 1.85 43.65 -10.82
CA VAL A 617 2.75 42.48 -10.73
C VAL A 617 2.02 41.21 -11.10
N LEU A 618 0.87 40.93 -10.45
CA LEU A 618 0.08 39.74 -10.72
C LEU A 618 -0.78 39.87 -11.99
N GLN A 619 -0.97 41.09 -12.52
CA GLN A 619 -1.77 41.38 -13.70
C GLN A 619 -3.22 40.87 -13.59
N MET A 620 -3.78 40.94 -12.38
CA MET A 620 -5.13 40.45 -12.05
C MET A 620 -6.19 41.56 -11.97
N GLY A 621 -5.86 42.79 -12.35
CA GLY A 621 -6.76 43.95 -12.26
C GLY A 621 -8.11 43.74 -12.95
N ASP A 622 -8.08 43.24 -14.20
CA ASP A 622 -9.30 43.04 -15.01
C ASP A 622 -10.19 41.88 -14.54
N GLN A 623 -9.63 40.95 -13.75
CA GLN A 623 -10.33 39.77 -13.23
C GLN A 623 -10.85 39.96 -11.81
N THR A 624 -10.48 41.06 -11.15
CA THR A 624 -10.81 41.31 -9.76
C THR A 624 -11.98 42.29 -9.67
N ASN A 625 -12.93 42.02 -8.78
CA ASN A 625 -14.06 42.91 -8.54
C ASN A 625 -13.55 44.32 -8.12
N PRO A 626 -13.90 45.40 -8.82
CA PRO A 626 -13.42 46.74 -8.51
C PRO A 626 -13.81 47.19 -7.10
N HIS A 627 -14.94 46.70 -6.58
CA HIS A 627 -15.36 46.95 -5.20
C HIS A 627 -14.41 46.32 -4.17
N VAL A 628 -13.86 45.15 -4.47
CA VAL A 628 -12.85 44.48 -3.64
C VAL A 628 -11.52 45.24 -3.68
N LEU A 629 -11.09 45.68 -4.86
CA LEU A 629 -9.87 46.49 -5.00
C LEU A 629 -9.98 47.82 -4.25
N GLN A 630 -11.16 48.47 -4.31
CA GLN A 630 -11.46 49.68 -3.56
C GLN A 630 -11.28 49.45 -2.04
N ALA A 631 -11.82 48.35 -1.51
CA ALA A 631 -11.73 48.01 -0.09
C ALA A 631 -10.31 47.70 0.37
N LEU A 632 -9.48 47.12 -0.51
CA LEU A 632 -8.09 46.76 -0.20
C LEU A 632 -7.09 47.88 -0.45
N ARG A 633 -7.51 49.05 -0.97
CA ARG A 633 -6.63 50.15 -1.39
C ARG A 633 -5.73 50.73 -0.29
N ARG A 634 -6.10 50.55 0.97
CA ARG A 634 -5.31 51.02 2.14
C ARG A 634 -4.41 49.93 2.73
N CYS A 635 -4.42 48.73 2.16
CA CYS A 635 -3.58 47.63 2.60
C CYS A 635 -2.22 47.65 1.89
N HIS A 636 -1.17 47.38 2.65
CA HIS A 636 0.20 47.19 2.17
C HIS A 636 0.55 45.70 2.24
N LEU A 637 1.61 45.26 1.56
CA LEU A 637 2.03 43.86 1.57
C LEU A 637 2.42 43.35 2.97
N LYS A 638 2.91 44.24 3.84
CA LYS A 638 3.13 43.93 5.28
C LYS A 638 1.87 43.54 6.05
N HIS A 639 0.68 43.88 5.55
CA HIS A 639 -0.59 43.55 6.19
C HIS A 639 -1.20 42.23 5.69
N GLY A 640 -0.52 41.49 4.80
CA GLY A 640 -1.11 40.36 4.07
C GLY A 640 -1.66 39.26 4.97
N ILE A 641 -0.90 38.84 5.99
CA ILE A 641 -1.35 37.78 6.93
C ILE A 641 -2.53 38.26 7.78
N ALA A 642 -2.43 39.47 8.35
CA ALA A 642 -3.50 40.07 9.15
C ALA A 642 -4.80 40.26 8.35
N LEU A 643 -4.67 40.60 7.06
CA LEU A 643 -5.81 40.72 6.15
C LEU A 643 -6.47 39.36 5.88
N TRP A 644 -5.67 38.31 5.70
CA TRP A 644 -6.21 36.95 5.55
C TRP A 644 -6.99 36.52 6.81
N GLN A 645 -6.44 36.75 8.01
CA GLN A 645 -7.11 36.41 9.28
C GLN A 645 -8.46 37.13 9.41
N LEU A 646 -8.49 38.44 9.12
CA LEU A 646 -9.71 39.24 9.13
C LEU A 646 -10.74 38.71 8.14
N LEU A 647 -10.37 38.53 6.86
CA LEU A 647 -11.29 38.09 5.81
C LEU A 647 -11.80 36.66 6.04
N SER A 648 -10.96 35.75 6.53
CA SER A 648 -11.30 34.37 6.85
C SER A 648 -12.30 34.29 8.01
N THR A 649 -12.09 35.10 9.06
CA THR A 649 -13.02 35.25 10.19
C THR A 649 -14.35 35.83 9.70
N ARG A 650 -14.33 36.88 8.87
CA ARG A 650 -15.53 37.50 8.29
C ARG A 650 -16.33 36.56 7.41
N LYS A 651 -15.67 35.75 6.57
CA LYS A 651 -16.33 34.72 5.76
C LYS A 651 -17.15 33.78 6.65
N SER A 652 -16.57 33.37 7.77
CA SER A 652 -17.20 32.47 8.72
C SER A 652 -18.35 33.12 9.50
N GLU A 653 -18.21 34.40 9.86
CA GLU A 653 -19.29 35.19 10.47
C GLU A 653 -20.49 35.34 9.51
N GLN A 654 -20.23 35.57 8.21
CA GLN A 654 -21.26 35.67 7.18
C GLN A 654 -21.96 34.34 6.92
N LEU A 655 -21.23 33.22 6.93
CA LEU A 655 -21.85 31.88 6.86
C LEU A 655 -22.80 31.63 8.04
N LEU A 656 -22.38 32.04 9.25
CA LEU A 656 -23.21 31.94 10.44
C LEU A 656 -24.50 32.79 10.32
N ARG A 657 -24.41 33.99 9.71
CA ARG A 657 -25.58 34.83 9.40
C ARG A 657 -26.53 34.15 8.41
N LEU A 658 -26.01 33.44 7.42
CA LEU A 658 -26.77 32.66 6.44
C LEU A 658 -27.30 31.32 7.01
N ARG A 659 -27.18 31.09 8.33
CA ARG A 659 -27.55 29.83 9.02
C ARG A 659 -26.83 28.60 8.45
N ARG A 660 -25.64 28.77 7.88
CA ARG A 660 -24.76 27.68 7.45
C ARG A 660 -23.67 27.47 8.49
N ASP A 661 -23.21 26.23 8.68
CA ASP A 661 -22.10 25.94 9.58
C ASP A 661 -20.78 26.42 8.95
N PRO A 662 -20.02 27.32 9.58
CA PRO A 662 -18.73 27.76 9.05
C PRO A 662 -17.62 26.71 9.19
N PHE A 663 -17.80 25.71 10.05
CA PHE A 663 -16.76 24.73 10.39
C PHE A 663 -17.10 23.30 9.93
N VAL A 664 -17.82 23.12 8.81
CA VAL A 664 -18.28 21.79 8.32
C VAL A 664 -17.16 20.74 8.33
N GLU A 665 -15.95 21.12 7.93
CA GLU A 665 -14.80 20.23 7.79
C GLU A 665 -14.08 19.88 9.10
N VAL A 666 -14.35 20.59 10.20
CA VAL A 666 -13.78 20.26 11.51
C VAL A 666 -14.42 18.98 12.03
N SER A 667 -13.61 18.11 12.64
CA SER A 667 -14.08 16.85 13.24
C SER A 667 -15.23 17.09 14.21
N THR A 668 -16.22 16.18 14.21
CA THR A 668 -17.39 16.25 15.11
C THR A 668 -17.01 16.25 16.58
N VAL A 669 -15.80 15.79 16.91
CA VAL A 669 -15.27 15.74 18.28
C VAL A 669 -15.01 17.14 18.86
N TYR A 670 -14.82 18.17 18.02
CA TYR A 670 -14.66 19.59 18.44
C TYR A 670 -15.93 20.43 18.27
N LYS A 671 -17.08 19.77 18.09
CA LYS A 671 -18.39 20.39 17.84
C LYS A 671 -19.41 20.12 18.96
N ALA A 672 -18.95 19.89 20.18
CA ALA A 672 -19.85 19.79 21.33
C ALA A 672 -20.49 21.16 21.62
N GLU A 673 -21.79 21.15 21.95
CA GLU A 673 -22.52 22.36 22.31
C GLU A 673 -22.17 22.82 23.73
N LEU A 674 -22.21 24.13 23.97
CA LEU A 674 -21.97 24.69 25.29
C LEU A 674 -23.15 24.43 26.22
N SER A 675 -22.86 24.03 27.47
CA SER A 675 -23.88 23.96 28.51
C SER A 675 -24.34 25.38 28.92
N PRO A 676 -25.54 25.53 29.49
CA PRO A 676 -26.04 26.84 29.95
C PRO A 676 -25.15 27.52 30.98
N GLU A 677 -24.43 26.75 31.79
CA GLU A 677 -23.49 27.24 32.80
C GLU A 677 -22.19 27.75 32.15
N MET A 678 -21.62 26.97 31.21
CA MET A 678 -20.45 27.39 30.43
C MET A 678 -20.75 28.64 29.59
N ALA A 679 -21.94 28.76 29.02
CA ALA A 679 -22.36 29.93 28.25
C ALA A 679 -22.43 31.21 29.11
N LYS A 680 -22.86 31.10 30.38
CA LYS A 680 -22.86 32.24 31.32
C LYS A 680 -21.44 32.69 31.66
N LEU A 681 -20.54 31.75 31.91
CA LEU A 681 -19.13 32.02 32.18
C LEU A 681 -18.45 32.68 30.97
N LEU A 682 -18.72 32.16 29.77
CA LEU A 682 -18.21 32.74 28.52
C LEU A 682 -18.71 34.18 28.32
N ASN A 683 -20.00 34.45 28.56
CA ASN A 683 -20.55 35.80 28.41
C ASN A 683 -19.93 36.80 29.38
N ALA A 684 -19.63 36.39 30.62
CA ALA A 684 -18.96 37.25 31.60
C ALA A 684 -17.55 37.67 31.11
N PHE A 685 -16.82 36.74 30.47
CA PHE A 685 -15.53 37.02 29.83
C PHE A 685 -15.68 37.95 28.60
N LEU A 686 -16.64 37.67 27.71
CA LEU A 686 -16.84 38.44 26.47
C LEU A 686 -17.19 39.92 26.69
N VAL A 687 -17.76 40.28 27.83
CA VAL A 687 -18.05 41.69 28.15
C VAL A 687 -16.77 42.53 28.29
N HIS A 688 -15.72 41.93 28.86
CA HIS A 688 -14.48 42.62 29.25
C HIS A 688 -13.31 42.35 28.30
N SER A 689 -13.45 41.42 27.35
CA SER A 689 -12.35 41.02 26.45
C SER A 689 -12.29 41.79 25.14
N ARG A 690 -11.10 41.77 24.51
CA ARG A 690 -10.88 42.26 23.14
C ARG A 690 -11.52 41.33 22.11
N LEU A 691 -12.83 41.45 21.95
CA LEU A 691 -13.69 40.55 21.17
C LEU A 691 -13.25 40.30 19.73
N GLU A 692 -12.74 41.32 19.03
CA GLU A 692 -12.30 41.20 17.64
C GLU A 692 -11.03 40.34 17.54
N THR A 693 -10.05 40.59 18.39
CA THR A 693 -8.79 39.82 18.45
C THR A 693 -9.05 38.38 18.91
N PHE A 694 -9.90 38.19 19.93
CA PHE A 694 -10.29 36.87 20.40
C PHE A 694 -10.96 36.02 19.31
N LEU A 695 -11.89 36.61 18.56
CA LEU A 695 -12.56 35.90 17.46
C LEU A 695 -11.62 35.52 16.33
N GLN A 696 -10.68 36.39 15.97
CA GLN A 696 -9.73 36.12 14.89
C GLN A 696 -8.73 35.03 15.26
N GLU A 697 -8.14 35.10 16.45
CA GLU A 697 -7.15 34.11 16.90
C GLU A 697 -7.79 32.73 17.19
N LEU A 698 -9.00 32.72 17.78
CA LEU A 698 -9.73 31.47 17.99
C LEU A 698 -10.16 30.86 16.64
N HIS A 699 -10.57 31.70 15.67
CA HIS A 699 -10.88 31.25 14.31
C HIS A 699 -9.67 30.58 13.66
N GLU A 700 -8.51 31.24 13.72
CA GLU A 700 -7.27 30.73 13.15
C GLU A 700 -6.87 29.40 13.77
N MET A 701 -6.92 29.27 15.10
CA MET A 701 -6.60 28.03 15.79
C MET A 701 -7.53 26.88 15.35
N ILE A 702 -8.84 27.14 15.23
CA ILE A 702 -9.81 26.15 14.77
C ILE A 702 -9.49 25.71 13.34
N VAL A 703 -9.18 26.66 12.44
CA VAL A 703 -8.92 26.37 11.03
C VAL A 703 -7.57 25.68 10.82
N PHE A 704 -6.54 26.03 11.59
CA PHE A 704 -5.18 25.51 11.39
C PHE A 704 -4.91 24.21 12.15
N LYS A 705 -5.32 24.15 13.42
CA LYS A 705 -5.00 23.03 14.33
C LYS A 705 -6.11 21.99 14.37
N LEU A 706 -7.38 22.40 14.46
CA LEU A 706 -8.50 21.46 14.72
C LEU A 706 -9.13 20.86 13.46
N ARG A 707 -8.77 21.36 12.27
CA ARG A 707 -9.25 20.88 10.98
C ARG A 707 -8.55 19.61 10.48
N ARG A 708 -7.38 19.26 11.04
CA ARG A 708 -6.56 18.13 10.59
C ARG A 708 -7.02 16.80 11.20
N VAL A 709 -6.90 15.71 10.42
CA VAL A 709 -7.32 14.36 10.84
C VAL A 709 -6.54 13.83 12.06
N GLN A 710 -5.29 14.26 12.24
CA GLN A 710 -4.43 13.92 13.39
C GLN A 710 -4.61 14.86 14.60
N ALA A 711 -5.50 15.86 14.52
CA ALA A 711 -5.68 16.84 15.60
C ALA A 711 -6.09 16.18 16.93
N VAL A 712 -6.73 15.01 16.91
CA VAL A 712 -7.18 14.32 18.13
C VAL A 712 -6.01 13.80 18.98
N ASP A 713 -4.88 13.46 18.34
CA ASP A 713 -3.69 12.93 19.02
C ASP A 713 -2.81 14.06 19.59
N GLU A 714 -2.72 15.20 18.90
CA GLU A 714 -1.97 16.39 19.34
C GLU A 714 -2.79 17.33 20.25
N PHE A 715 -4.08 17.54 19.94
CA PHE A 715 -5.02 18.39 20.66
C PHE A 715 -6.18 17.56 21.20
N ARG A 716 -6.01 17.03 22.41
CA ARG A 716 -7.05 16.18 23.01
C ARG A 716 -8.32 16.99 23.29
N PRO A 717 -9.50 16.55 22.83
CA PRO A 717 -10.77 17.27 23.02
C PRO A 717 -11.19 17.47 24.49
N THR A 718 -10.59 16.70 25.40
CA THR A 718 -10.80 16.75 26.85
C THR A 718 -9.97 17.82 27.55
N TRP A 719 -8.99 18.42 26.87
CA TRP A 719 -8.19 19.50 27.45
C TRP A 719 -8.99 20.79 27.53
N SER A 720 -8.63 21.66 28.49
CA SER A 720 -9.19 23.00 28.56
C SER A 720 -8.80 23.78 27.30
N LEU A 721 -9.76 24.53 26.75
CA LEU A 721 -9.51 25.43 25.63
C LEU A 721 -8.45 26.46 25.99
N LYS A 722 -8.43 26.92 27.25
CA LYS A 722 -7.45 27.87 27.80
C LYS A 722 -6.03 27.31 27.74
N GLU A 723 -5.82 26.11 28.28
CA GLU A 723 -4.51 25.44 28.35
C GLU A 723 -3.91 25.19 26.96
N SER A 724 -4.75 25.05 25.94
CA SER A 724 -4.30 24.86 24.56
C SER A 724 -4.16 26.17 23.77
N PHE A 725 -4.89 27.21 24.15
CA PHE A 725 -4.93 28.48 23.43
C PHE A 725 -3.90 29.48 23.93
N VAL A 726 -3.60 29.52 25.23
CA VAL A 726 -2.58 30.41 25.80
C VAL A 726 -1.19 30.14 25.21
N PRO A 727 -0.68 28.89 25.15
CA PRO A 727 0.63 28.61 24.54
C PRO A 727 0.67 28.97 23.04
N TYR A 728 -0.47 28.87 22.36
CA TYR A 728 -0.59 29.25 20.95
C TYR A 728 -0.49 30.77 20.75
N LEU A 729 -1.01 31.56 21.68
CA LEU A 729 -0.94 33.03 21.67
C LEU A 729 0.42 33.54 22.14
N ASP A 730 1.04 32.90 23.14
CA ASP A 730 2.37 33.23 23.62
C ASP A 730 3.43 33.08 22.53
N ALA A 731 3.31 32.03 21.71
CA ALA A 731 4.19 31.81 20.55
C ALA A 731 4.08 32.94 19.50
N LYS A 732 3.03 33.77 19.55
CA LYS A 732 2.81 34.93 18.68
C LYS A 732 3.01 36.28 19.39
N GLU A 733 3.40 36.28 20.67
CA GLU A 733 3.58 37.48 21.51
C GLU A 733 2.34 38.40 21.54
N ILE A 734 1.13 37.81 21.60
CA ILE A 734 -0.12 38.57 21.59
C ILE A 734 -0.57 38.91 23.02
N GLU A 735 -0.83 40.20 23.30
CA GLU A 735 -1.30 40.70 24.61
C GLU A 735 -2.59 40.05 25.15
N LEU A 736 -3.36 39.36 24.28
CA LEU A 736 -4.57 38.63 24.66
C LEU A 736 -4.27 37.39 25.52
N ALA A 737 -3.03 36.88 25.51
CA ALA A 737 -2.64 35.69 26.27
C ALA A 737 -2.81 35.91 27.79
N THR A 738 -2.40 37.05 28.31
CA THR A 738 -2.52 37.41 29.73
C THR A 738 -3.99 37.61 30.15
N GLU A 739 -4.79 38.26 29.30
CA GLU A 739 -6.24 38.43 29.53
C GLU A 739 -6.98 37.07 29.57
N LEU A 740 -6.57 36.11 28.74
CA LEU A 740 -7.14 34.76 28.72
C LEU A 740 -6.69 33.92 29.91
N GLU A 741 -5.43 34.05 30.33
CA GLU A 741 -4.89 33.30 31.47
C GLU A 741 -5.59 33.68 32.78
N GLU A 742 -5.92 34.96 32.96
CA GLU A 742 -6.56 35.44 34.20
C GLU A 742 -8.09 35.26 34.22
N MET A 743 -8.77 35.46 33.09
CA MET A 743 -10.23 35.65 33.06
C MET A 743 -11.01 34.58 32.29
N PHE A 744 -10.35 33.70 31.52
CA PHE A 744 -11.05 32.70 30.71
C PHE A 744 -11.45 31.46 31.54
N PRO A 745 -12.67 30.91 31.36
CA PRO A 745 -13.14 29.75 32.13
C PRO A 745 -12.39 28.45 31.79
N ASP A 746 -11.98 27.70 32.81
CA ASP A 746 -11.28 26.43 32.66
C ASP A 746 -12.22 25.27 32.25
N GLU A 747 -13.52 25.43 32.51
CA GLU A 747 -14.56 24.43 32.22
C GLU A 747 -14.85 24.29 30.72
N ILE A 748 -14.46 25.28 29.91
CA ILE A 748 -14.65 25.26 28.46
C ILE A 748 -13.55 24.43 27.82
N LEU A 749 -13.90 23.19 27.49
CA LEU A 749 -12.99 22.25 26.83
C LEU A 749 -12.79 22.56 25.33
N LEU A 750 -11.71 22.02 24.76
CA LEU A 750 -11.42 22.02 23.32
C LEU A 750 -12.54 21.41 22.47
N SER A 751 -13.26 20.43 23.02
CA SER A 751 -14.46 19.85 22.39
C SER A 751 -15.56 20.89 22.10
N HIS A 752 -15.57 22.03 22.81
CA HIS A 752 -16.52 23.12 22.64
C HIS A 752 -15.98 24.28 21.77
N ALA A 753 -14.78 24.18 21.20
CA ALA A 753 -14.09 25.29 20.53
C ALA A 753 -14.96 25.98 19.44
N THR A 754 -15.65 25.19 18.61
CA THR A 754 -16.51 25.74 17.56
C THR A 754 -17.78 26.40 18.11
N ALA A 755 -18.33 25.88 19.22
CA ALA A 755 -19.49 26.47 19.89
C ALA A 755 -19.12 27.78 20.61
N THR A 756 -17.96 27.83 21.25
CA THR A 756 -17.38 29.05 21.86
C THR A 756 -17.20 30.15 20.83
N TRP A 757 -16.64 29.83 19.65
CA TRP A 757 -16.49 30.80 18.57
C TRP A 757 -17.84 31.31 18.06
N LYS A 758 -18.81 30.41 17.83
CA LYS A 758 -20.16 30.77 17.38
C LYS A 758 -20.88 31.67 18.39
N ALA A 759 -20.74 31.40 19.69
CA ALA A 759 -21.32 32.20 20.77
C ALA A 759 -20.70 33.61 20.81
N ALA A 760 -19.37 33.71 20.73
CA ALA A 760 -18.68 35.00 20.68
C ALA A 760 -19.04 35.81 19.43
N ALA A 761 -19.20 35.17 18.27
CA ALA A 761 -19.61 35.82 17.03
C ALA A 761 -21.06 36.35 17.10
N ARG A 762 -21.96 35.63 17.78
CA ARG A 762 -23.34 36.10 18.05
C ARG A 762 -23.33 37.28 19.02
N PHE A 763 -22.57 37.19 20.11
CA PHE A 763 -22.44 38.29 21.08
C PHE A 763 -21.90 39.57 20.44
N LYS A 764 -20.89 39.47 19.57
CA LYS A 764 -20.36 40.61 18.79
C LYS A 764 -21.45 41.28 17.95
N ARG A 765 -22.35 40.49 17.37
CA ARG A 765 -23.46 40.98 16.55
C ARG A 765 -24.47 41.71 17.40
N GLU A 766 -24.90 41.12 18.52
CA GLU A 766 -25.87 41.70 19.45
C GLU A 766 -25.39 43.01 20.08
N ARG A 767 -24.08 43.26 20.12
CA ARG A 767 -23.48 44.52 20.62
C ARG A 767 -23.31 45.60 19.53
N ARG A 768 -23.40 45.23 18.24
CA ARG A 768 -23.25 46.14 17.09
C ARG A 768 -24.58 46.51 16.45
N GLU A 769 -25.58 45.64 16.55
CA GLU A 769 -27.01 45.96 16.36
C GLU A 769 -27.53 46.72 17.59
#